data_AF-A0A1E5R8D8-F1
#
_entry.id   AF-A0A1E5R8D8-F1
#
_cell.length_a   1.000
_cell.length_b   1.000
_cell.length_c   1.000
_cell.angle_alpha   90.00
_cell.angle_beta   90.00
_cell.angle_gamma   90.00
#
_symmetry.space_group_name_H-M   'P 1'
#
loop_
_entity.id
_entity.type
_entity.pdbx_description
1 polymer ?
#
loop_
_entity_poly.entity_id
_entity_poly.type
_entity_poly.pdbx_seq_one_letter_code
_entity_poly.pdbx_strand_id
1 'polypeptide(L)'
;MRYSCLNDQSIKVSYFDPISTFDSVQSEINQILPLKDLHWKPQGDTPVVTVKSLKVEFLPETSFADSKILNDVPFIKYIVVKCTSIDEYRSKIRPLIRQWVSTQVQENDEKDHNDPLVHIHKGILLLGSDIHDSKLFKTISLPEKISNDFPALPLYQLHTVYKSQTDRANHWNKYSSSLKKIILEVFEKRVSSLENANIQSPTFETHQQLLQLYLNFKIYGKANLHMRKIESLLTLESKPAGDLSLPIINSKDAGLAEWSSFTVFSALRYRLFSRLSVIECLHPNILADKIKELYRIIVIDFLYEIKSRFQSNELLHQVIYHACDEILDLRLLPALPLKHDESNHSLWKEMYGDILQIKRDSWMELADFHQSGITFCISPSAIPWKIDDVTKTTIESVDNAFQHFVRLTSEIIELFRETRGRTVDLLSMEIANIFYQTRSYEKTMKLLQSSHEYYRNAGWNLIASDVLVQYVTCLEKLEAKTVSIEEEDVPTISVLANSYLNLVTTPQGTDKITWWNKFLALNENAQLVYSLDLLMTTEVDEKVCLSASNTYAIILNILDMKVMTDVSIRSVKLLTKKKGKDQFVVFQKELFELATQSETKLELETTHIAYGEFELISLELVIGNTVFSKEYDEYKKILIHPLYSVNNFHVVLKEPCERNLEKNELELKTVNAERVENFECKIEILEPFSVDFAETNSKNFIVNSANFKSRIQYICKEEQSLELHVLQTLTFKRDGVLYSEVQIVKIDHQIEMSISVNDIYKSDAFYFNFTISAKYEPLHVVDTKLCCNVESKYEITEGYEAGDASSFLEVPEVENLQSFFQIKPIQKAFSYKDCFSLSVSYVSLSGMVNDYLTQKFFGRDSNFSHLKHIWESQILTQIEYHKSQFFNYNTIKISNYDRPQFEKQMQKIFPNESSIDYMLNLYETLFDGLEVEEDFNFSKRKAQALKKLTLSVTIPPPINNVVFSIEMTLDETYTGKTLIVGEPYSCTLKICKQFQAWGGLKLENNSSIYQCELDKGAGSEEWLVSGLKKFEIRNDMTTVNVTLIPIKRGYLRFPDISISPSESLNNTNANASTASLNHTAEVSKIETEFLNINDNIIVV
;
A
#
# COMPACT_ATOMS: atom_id res chain seq x y z
N MET A 1 -44.69 -6.87 -38.11
CA MET A 1 -45.48 -5.70 -38.56
C MET A 1 -46.42 -5.28 -37.44
N ARG A 2 -45.99 -4.46 -36.48
CA ARG A 2 -46.87 -3.97 -35.39
C ARG A 2 -46.32 -2.66 -34.81
N TYR A 3 -46.43 -1.57 -35.56
CA TYR A 3 -46.17 -0.24 -35.01
C TYR A 3 -47.34 0.64 -35.42
N SER A 4 -48.27 0.89 -34.50
CA SER A 4 -49.39 1.82 -34.73
C SER A 4 -48.88 3.26 -34.63
N CYS A 5 -49.12 4.07 -35.66
CA CYS A 5 -48.92 5.53 -35.57
C CYS A 5 -50.05 6.13 -34.74
N LEU A 6 -49.74 7.03 -33.79
CA LEU A 6 -50.76 7.66 -32.94
C LEU A 6 -51.46 8.80 -33.69
N ASN A 7 -50.72 9.52 -34.54
CA ASN A 7 -51.21 10.65 -35.31
C ASN A 7 -51.08 10.43 -36.82
N ASP A 8 -51.92 9.56 -37.38
CA ASP A 8 -52.01 9.33 -38.84
C ASP A 8 -53.06 10.22 -39.54
N GLN A 9 -53.37 11.38 -38.97
CA GLN A 9 -54.41 12.26 -39.47
C GLN A 9 -53.96 13.02 -40.73
N SER A 10 -54.80 13.01 -41.76
CA SER A 10 -54.58 13.67 -43.05
C SER A 10 -55.46 14.90 -43.18
N ILE A 11 -54.92 15.99 -43.72
CA ILE A 11 -55.70 17.17 -44.09
C ILE A 11 -56.68 16.82 -45.21
N LYS A 12 -57.97 17.05 -44.99
CA LYS A 12 -59.02 16.67 -45.92
C LYS A 12 -59.28 17.79 -46.94
N VAL A 13 -59.27 17.44 -48.22
CA VAL A 13 -59.70 18.28 -49.34
C VAL A 13 -60.92 17.62 -49.96
N SER A 14 -62.04 18.33 -49.97
CA SER A 14 -63.28 17.86 -50.58
C SER A 14 -63.33 18.23 -52.05
N TYR A 15 -63.83 17.33 -52.89
CA TYR A 15 -64.13 17.62 -54.28
C TYR A 15 -65.54 17.18 -54.67
N PHE A 16 -66.22 18.01 -55.46
CA PHE A 16 -67.48 17.71 -56.11
C PHE A 16 -67.24 17.54 -57.60
N ASP A 17 -67.40 16.31 -58.09
CA ASP A 17 -67.14 15.94 -59.49
C ASP A 17 -68.40 15.36 -60.14
N PRO A 18 -69.34 16.22 -60.56
CA PRO A 18 -70.63 15.78 -61.11
C PRO A 18 -70.50 15.05 -62.45
N ILE A 19 -69.31 15.07 -63.08
CA ILE A 19 -69.06 14.51 -64.42
C ILE A 19 -68.07 13.32 -64.34
N SER A 20 -67.61 12.93 -63.14
CA SER A 20 -66.70 11.80 -62.90
C SER A 20 -65.40 11.89 -63.72
N THR A 21 -64.74 13.04 -63.65
CA THR A 21 -63.51 13.38 -64.37
C THR A 21 -62.25 13.43 -63.52
N PHE A 22 -62.36 13.43 -62.19
CA PHE A 22 -61.24 13.58 -61.25
C PHE A 22 -60.24 12.42 -61.31
N ASP A 23 -60.70 11.20 -61.58
CA ASP A 23 -59.86 9.99 -61.71
C ASP A 23 -58.72 10.17 -62.72
N SER A 24 -58.93 11.02 -63.74
CA SER A 24 -57.92 11.31 -64.77
C SER A 24 -56.67 12.03 -64.26
N VAL A 25 -56.76 12.73 -63.11
CA VAL A 25 -55.65 13.48 -62.50
C VAL A 25 -55.27 12.95 -61.11
N GLN A 26 -56.04 12.05 -60.53
CA GLN A 26 -55.84 11.53 -59.18
C GLN A 26 -54.45 10.89 -58.99
N SER A 27 -53.98 10.09 -59.96
CA SER A 27 -52.64 9.49 -59.90
C SER A 27 -51.52 10.53 -59.89
N GLU A 28 -51.71 11.66 -60.58
CA GLU A 28 -50.73 12.75 -60.64
C GLU A 28 -50.75 13.60 -59.36
N ILE A 29 -51.95 13.84 -58.82
CA ILE A 29 -52.11 14.46 -57.50
C ILE A 29 -51.42 13.61 -56.43
N ASN A 30 -51.57 12.29 -56.45
CA ASN A 30 -50.91 11.40 -55.49
C ASN A 30 -49.37 11.44 -55.58
N GLN A 31 -48.79 11.81 -56.73
CA GLN A 31 -47.32 11.97 -56.88
C GLN A 31 -46.78 13.23 -56.21
N ILE A 32 -47.59 14.29 -56.06
CA ILE A 32 -47.19 15.52 -55.37
C ILE A 32 -47.49 15.48 -53.86
N LEU A 33 -48.15 14.42 -53.39
CA LEU A 33 -48.50 14.18 -52.00
C LEU A 33 -47.54 13.15 -51.38
N PRO A 34 -47.19 13.27 -50.08
CA PRO A 34 -47.54 14.36 -49.16
C PRO A 34 -46.84 15.68 -49.52
N LEU A 35 -47.46 16.81 -49.18
CA LEU A 35 -46.86 18.13 -49.41
C LEU A 35 -45.62 18.30 -48.51
N LYS A 36 -44.46 18.62 -49.11
CA LYS A 36 -43.20 18.81 -48.38
C LYS A 36 -42.86 20.28 -48.17
N ASP A 37 -42.16 20.61 -47.09
CA ASP A 37 -41.59 21.93 -46.83
C ASP A 37 -42.60 23.10 -46.96
N LEU A 38 -43.63 23.09 -46.10
CA LEU A 38 -44.57 24.20 -45.99
C LEU A 38 -44.02 25.21 -44.97
N HIS A 39 -43.84 26.47 -45.38
CA HIS A 39 -43.35 27.53 -44.51
C HIS A 39 -44.53 28.39 -44.04
N TRP A 40 -44.90 28.23 -42.77
CA TRP A 40 -45.96 28.99 -42.13
C TRP A 40 -45.37 30.12 -41.29
N LYS A 41 -45.82 31.35 -41.50
CA LYS A 41 -45.49 32.50 -40.65
C LYS A 41 -46.75 32.88 -39.86
N PRO A 42 -46.80 32.62 -38.54
CA PRO A 42 -47.94 33.02 -37.72
C PRO A 42 -48.07 34.55 -37.67
N GLN A 43 -49.28 35.07 -37.45
CA GLN A 43 -49.48 36.49 -37.19
C GLN A 43 -48.67 36.98 -35.96
N GLY A 44 -48.01 38.14 -36.10
CA GLY A 44 -47.12 38.73 -35.09
C GLY A 44 -45.62 38.58 -35.40
N ASP A 45 -44.77 38.95 -34.44
CA ASP A 45 -43.30 38.94 -34.59
C ASP A 45 -42.68 37.56 -34.27
N THR A 46 -43.30 36.50 -34.79
CA THR A 46 -42.89 35.11 -34.53
C THR A 46 -42.07 34.53 -35.69
N PRO A 47 -41.12 33.61 -35.40
CA PRO A 47 -40.32 32.98 -36.43
C PRO A 47 -41.15 32.09 -37.35
N VAL A 48 -40.70 31.93 -38.59
CA VAL A 48 -41.33 31.05 -39.58
C VAL A 48 -41.19 29.58 -39.15
N VAL A 49 -42.31 28.88 -39.07
CA VAL A 49 -42.39 27.45 -38.77
C VAL A 49 -42.42 26.65 -40.06
N THR A 50 -41.54 25.65 -40.20
CA THR A 50 -41.50 24.80 -41.39
C THR A 50 -42.08 23.41 -41.10
N VAL A 51 -43.15 23.04 -41.81
CA VAL A 51 -43.76 21.71 -41.79
C VAL A 51 -43.12 20.85 -42.87
N LYS A 52 -42.30 19.88 -42.47
CA LYS A 52 -41.50 19.05 -43.39
C LYS A 52 -42.34 18.18 -44.32
N SER A 53 -43.44 17.63 -43.82
CA SER A 53 -44.33 16.76 -44.61
C SER A 53 -45.74 16.78 -44.05
N LEU A 54 -46.71 17.11 -44.89
CA LEU A 54 -48.13 17.19 -44.58
C LEU A 54 -48.90 16.18 -45.43
N LYS A 55 -49.58 15.25 -44.78
CA LYS A 55 -50.49 14.30 -45.45
C LYS A 55 -51.76 15.03 -45.83
N VAL A 56 -52.13 14.98 -47.10
CA VAL A 56 -53.37 15.57 -47.62
C VAL A 56 -54.11 14.45 -48.34
N GLU A 57 -55.43 14.40 -48.16
CA GLU A 57 -56.29 13.41 -48.78
C GLU A 57 -57.44 14.10 -49.51
N PHE A 58 -57.66 13.72 -50.76
CA PHE A 58 -58.78 14.20 -51.57
C PHE A 58 -59.94 13.22 -51.46
N LEU A 59 -61.09 13.68 -50.98
CA LEU A 59 -62.28 12.87 -50.77
C LEU A 59 -63.50 13.47 -51.48
N PRO A 60 -64.42 12.66 -52.01
CA PRO A 60 -65.69 13.15 -52.57
C PRO A 60 -66.51 13.92 -51.52
N GLU A 61 -67.23 14.97 -51.92
CA GLU A 61 -68.05 15.80 -51.02
C GLU A 61 -69.11 14.99 -50.24
N THR A 62 -69.58 13.86 -50.79
CA THR A 62 -70.49 12.91 -50.11
C THR A 62 -69.90 12.25 -48.87
N SER A 63 -68.58 12.32 -48.69
CA SER A 63 -67.87 11.71 -47.55
C SER A 63 -67.92 12.57 -46.28
N PHE A 64 -68.47 13.79 -46.35
CA PHE A 64 -68.41 14.81 -45.30
C PHE A 64 -69.77 15.19 -44.69
N ALA A 65 -70.80 14.35 -44.88
CA ALA A 65 -72.14 14.63 -44.36
C ALA A 65 -72.15 14.62 -42.80
N ASP A 66 -72.70 15.69 -42.21
CA ASP A 66 -73.01 15.88 -40.77
C ASP A 66 -71.86 15.86 -39.75
N SER A 67 -70.61 16.13 -40.14
CA SER A 67 -69.51 16.19 -39.17
C SER A 67 -69.45 17.53 -38.41
N LYS A 68 -69.67 17.51 -37.09
CA LYS A 68 -69.41 18.66 -36.16
C LYS A 68 -67.96 18.74 -35.67
N ILE A 69 -67.09 17.82 -36.11
CA ILE A 69 -65.71 17.70 -35.66
C ILE A 69 -64.81 18.47 -36.63
N LEU A 70 -64.01 19.41 -36.11
CA LEU A 70 -63.15 20.32 -36.90
C LEU A 70 -62.19 19.60 -37.85
N ASN A 71 -61.74 18.40 -37.48
CA ASN A 71 -60.83 17.58 -38.29
C ASN A 71 -61.47 16.97 -39.54
N ASP A 72 -62.79 16.75 -39.49
CA ASP A 72 -63.55 16.20 -40.61
C ASP A 72 -64.00 17.33 -41.54
N VAL A 73 -63.89 18.60 -41.13
CA VAL A 73 -64.21 19.74 -41.99
C VAL A 73 -63.08 19.98 -43.00
N PRO A 74 -63.37 19.86 -44.31
CA PRO A 74 -62.35 20.00 -45.34
C PRO A 74 -61.74 21.40 -45.34
N PHE A 75 -60.44 21.50 -45.59
CA PHE A 75 -59.73 22.77 -45.73
C PHE A 75 -60.07 23.46 -47.04
N ILE A 76 -60.29 22.66 -48.08
CA ILE A 76 -60.59 23.11 -49.43
C ILE A 76 -61.79 22.33 -49.95
N LYS A 77 -62.75 23.03 -50.57
CA LYS A 77 -63.82 22.44 -51.37
C LYS A 77 -63.61 22.85 -52.84
N TYR A 78 -63.34 21.88 -53.71
CA TYR A 78 -63.26 22.08 -55.15
C TYR A 78 -64.53 21.62 -55.85
N ILE A 79 -65.01 22.40 -56.82
CA ILE A 79 -65.86 21.85 -57.89
C ILE A 79 -64.97 21.49 -59.09
N VAL A 80 -64.99 20.23 -59.48
CA VAL A 80 -64.22 19.71 -60.61
C VAL A 80 -65.06 19.87 -61.87
N VAL A 81 -64.50 20.55 -62.85
CA VAL A 81 -65.18 20.85 -64.12
C VAL A 81 -64.28 20.54 -65.30
N LYS A 82 -64.88 20.02 -66.36
CA LYS A 82 -64.23 19.81 -67.66
C LYS A 82 -65.13 20.37 -68.75
N CYS A 83 -64.59 21.25 -69.58
CA CYS A 83 -65.30 21.76 -70.75
C CYS A 83 -64.33 22.03 -71.89
N THR A 84 -64.83 21.83 -73.11
CA THR A 84 -64.06 21.93 -74.35
C THR A 84 -64.32 23.24 -75.12
N SER A 85 -65.39 23.95 -74.79
CA SER A 85 -65.77 25.21 -75.45
C SER A 85 -66.54 26.17 -74.54
N ILE A 86 -66.57 27.46 -74.90
CA ILE A 86 -67.35 28.49 -74.20
C ILE A 86 -68.86 28.19 -74.22
N ASP A 87 -69.36 27.56 -75.28
CA ASP A 87 -70.78 27.26 -75.45
C ASP A 87 -71.21 26.08 -74.55
N GLU A 88 -70.36 25.06 -74.43
CA GLU A 88 -70.52 23.97 -73.46
C GLU A 88 -70.48 24.49 -72.02
N TYR A 89 -69.56 25.41 -71.73
CA TYR A 89 -69.49 26.06 -70.43
C TYR A 89 -70.79 26.84 -70.11
N ARG A 90 -71.34 27.63 -71.03
CA ARG A 90 -72.56 28.42 -70.80
C ARG A 90 -73.80 27.56 -70.57
N SER A 91 -73.91 26.44 -71.28
CA SER A 91 -75.11 25.59 -71.28
C SER A 91 -75.13 24.55 -70.17
N LYS A 92 -73.98 23.92 -69.85
CA LYS A 92 -73.90 22.78 -68.92
C LYS A 92 -73.16 23.09 -67.62
N ILE A 93 -71.97 23.69 -67.71
CA ILE A 93 -71.09 23.86 -66.54
C ILE A 93 -71.46 25.07 -65.68
N ARG A 94 -71.81 26.22 -66.29
CA ARG A 94 -72.16 27.44 -65.58
C ARG A 94 -73.41 27.28 -64.68
N PRO A 95 -74.48 26.58 -65.09
CA PRO A 95 -75.59 26.24 -64.19
C PRO A 95 -75.17 25.37 -63.00
N LEU A 96 -74.30 24.37 -63.21
CA LEU A 96 -73.81 23.49 -62.14
C LEU A 96 -72.97 24.25 -61.10
N ILE A 97 -72.07 25.14 -61.55
CA ILE A 97 -71.30 25.98 -60.64
C ILE A 97 -72.23 26.92 -59.87
N ARG A 98 -73.22 27.54 -60.53
CA ARG A 98 -74.21 28.40 -59.84
C ARG A 98 -75.00 27.64 -58.78
N GLN A 99 -75.44 26.42 -59.09
CA GLN A 99 -76.17 25.56 -58.16
C GLN A 99 -75.30 25.20 -56.95
N TRP A 100 -74.08 24.73 -57.18
CA TRP A 100 -73.13 24.42 -56.10
C TRP A 100 -72.86 25.65 -55.24
N VAL A 101 -72.59 26.82 -55.83
CA VAL A 101 -72.40 28.07 -55.08
C VAL A 101 -73.63 28.42 -54.23
N SER A 102 -74.86 28.29 -54.76
CA SER A 102 -76.06 28.60 -53.99
C SER A 102 -76.25 27.69 -52.78
N THR A 103 -75.95 26.39 -52.91
CA THR A 103 -75.97 25.44 -51.78
C THR A 103 -74.94 25.83 -50.71
N GLN A 104 -73.76 26.28 -51.15
CA GLN A 104 -72.66 26.65 -50.25
C GLN A 104 -72.82 28.02 -49.58
N VAL A 105 -73.69 28.90 -50.09
CA VAL A 105 -74.07 30.17 -49.47
C VAL A 105 -75.14 29.95 -48.40
N GLN A 106 -76.12 29.08 -48.68
CA GLN A 106 -77.11 28.65 -47.68
C GLN A 106 -76.46 27.98 -46.46
N GLU A 107 -75.42 27.17 -46.65
CA GLU A 107 -74.63 26.57 -45.54
C GLU A 107 -73.84 27.59 -44.69
N ASN A 108 -73.51 28.77 -45.25
CA ASN A 108 -72.66 29.77 -44.59
C ASN A 108 -73.47 30.80 -43.79
N ASP A 109 -74.70 31.12 -44.20
CA ASP A 109 -75.55 32.12 -43.52
C ASP A 109 -76.19 31.59 -42.22
N GLU A 110 -76.20 30.26 -42.01
CA GLU A 110 -76.72 29.62 -40.79
C GLU A 110 -75.69 29.50 -39.66
N LYS A 111 -74.40 29.81 -39.90
CA LYS A 111 -73.30 29.60 -38.93
C LYS A 111 -72.70 30.92 -38.46
N ASP A 112 -72.38 30.99 -37.16
CA ASP A 112 -71.84 32.18 -36.49
C ASP A 112 -70.50 32.62 -37.13
N HIS A 113 -70.31 33.91 -37.38
CA HIS A 113 -69.11 34.44 -38.05
C HIS A 113 -67.80 34.22 -37.27
N ASN A 114 -67.91 33.85 -35.99
CA ASN A 114 -66.77 33.51 -35.12
C ASN A 114 -66.43 32.00 -35.11
N ASP A 115 -67.18 31.14 -35.80
CA ASP A 115 -66.95 29.70 -35.82
C ASP A 115 -65.79 29.33 -36.78
N PRO A 116 -64.70 28.69 -36.29
CA PRO A 116 -63.58 28.26 -37.13
C PRO A 116 -63.98 27.26 -38.23
N LEU A 117 -65.10 26.55 -38.07
CA LEU A 117 -65.64 25.62 -39.07
C LEU A 117 -66.11 26.32 -40.35
N VAL A 118 -66.29 27.65 -40.33
CA VAL A 118 -66.73 28.47 -41.48
C VAL A 118 -65.58 28.78 -42.45
N HIS A 119 -64.33 28.69 -42.00
CA HIS A 119 -63.16 28.95 -42.83
C HIS A 119 -62.82 27.74 -43.72
N ILE A 120 -63.36 27.75 -44.94
CA ILE A 120 -63.12 26.77 -46.00
C ILE A 120 -62.79 27.52 -47.29
N HIS A 121 -61.70 27.13 -47.98
CA HIS A 121 -61.40 27.68 -49.29
C HIS A 121 -62.24 27.00 -50.37
N LYS A 122 -63.01 27.78 -51.12
CA LYS A 122 -63.87 27.29 -52.22
C LYS A 122 -63.22 27.68 -53.55
N GLY A 123 -63.06 26.73 -54.47
CA GLY A 123 -62.41 27.00 -55.77
C GLY A 123 -62.95 26.13 -56.90
N ILE A 124 -62.69 26.55 -58.14
CA ILE A 124 -63.05 25.78 -59.34
C ILE A 124 -61.80 25.09 -59.87
N LEU A 125 -61.84 23.77 -60.03
CA LEU A 125 -60.75 22.97 -60.60
C LEU A 125 -61.11 22.60 -62.05
N LEU A 126 -60.52 23.31 -63.01
CA LEU A 126 -60.72 23.08 -64.45
C LEU A 126 -59.71 22.08 -64.99
N LEU A 127 -60.20 20.94 -65.48
CA LEU A 127 -59.40 19.92 -66.16
C LEU A 127 -59.34 20.23 -67.65
N GLY A 128 -58.18 20.66 -68.12
CA GLY A 128 -57.95 21.08 -69.51
C GLY A 128 -57.16 20.04 -70.31
N SER A 129 -57.59 19.78 -71.54
CA SER A 129 -56.70 19.43 -72.65
C SER A 129 -56.52 20.71 -73.46
N ASP A 130 -55.30 21.12 -73.79
CA ASP A 130 -55.08 22.29 -74.64
C ASP A 130 -55.83 22.09 -75.97
N ILE A 131 -56.99 22.74 -76.11
CA ILE A 131 -57.68 22.86 -77.37
C ILE A 131 -57.11 24.12 -78.01
N HIS A 132 -56.53 23.93 -79.19
CA HIS A 132 -56.16 25.02 -80.09
C HIS A 132 -57.40 25.86 -80.40
N ASP A 133 -57.67 26.90 -79.60
CA ASP A 133 -58.45 28.02 -80.10
C ASP A 133 -57.52 28.79 -81.04
N SER A 134 -57.64 28.46 -82.33
CA SER A 134 -57.22 29.30 -83.44
C SER A 134 -57.60 30.75 -83.13
N LYS A 135 -56.60 31.55 -82.75
CA LYS A 135 -56.68 32.97 -82.43
C LYS A 135 -57.12 33.79 -83.64
N LEU A 136 -58.40 33.76 -83.99
CA LEU A 136 -58.88 34.68 -85.00
C LEU A 136 -60.05 35.56 -84.57
N PHE A 137 -61.08 35.12 -83.81
CA PHE A 137 -62.23 36.04 -83.56
C PHE A 137 -63.00 35.85 -82.23
N LYS A 138 -62.38 35.50 -81.11
CA LYS A 138 -63.01 35.62 -79.77
C LYS A 138 -62.08 36.34 -78.78
N THR A 139 -62.57 37.44 -78.20
CA THR A 139 -61.81 38.41 -77.38
C THR A 139 -61.54 37.95 -75.93
N ILE A 140 -62.05 36.79 -75.50
CA ILE A 140 -61.96 36.32 -74.12
C ILE A 140 -61.70 34.80 -74.13
N SER A 141 -60.66 34.35 -73.44
CA SER A 141 -60.35 32.92 -73.30
C SER A 141 -61.35 32.20 -72.39
N LEU A 142 -61.54 30.88 -72.55
CA LEU A 142 -62.45 30.09 -71.70
C LEU A 142 -62.15 30.27 -70.19
N PRO A 143 -60.88 30.25 -69.73
CA PRO A 143 -60.52 30.62 -68.36
C PRO A 143 -60.93 32.01 -67.92
N GLU A 144 -60.67 33.04 -68.73
CA GLU A 144 -61.04 34.42 -68.42
C GLU A 144 -62.57 34.55 -68.33
N LYS A 145 -63.31 33.79 -69.16
CA LYS A 145 -64.77 33.80 -69.10
C LYS A 145 -65.30 33.19 -67.81
N ILE A 146 -64.72 32.09 -67.34
CA ILE A 146 -65.09 31.46 -66.06
C ILE A 146 -64.75 32.39 -64.89
N SER A 147 -63.54 32.97 -64.89
CA SER A 147 -63.10 33.90 -63.85
C SER A 147 -63.96 35.17 -63.78
N ASN A 148 -64.42 35.70 -64.92
CA ASN A 148 -65.30 36.87 -64.97
C ASN A 148 -66.74 36.55 -64.55
N ASP A 149 -67.22 35.33 -64.80
CA ASP A 149 -68.56 34.91 -64.38
C ASP A 149 -68.63 34.57 -62.88
N PHE A 150 -67.51 34.17 -62.26
CA PHE A 150 -67.41 33.83 -60.85
C PHE A 150 -66.19 34.51 -60.19
N PRO A 151 -66.19 35.85 -60.04
CA PRO A 151 -65.03 36.59 -59.52
C PRO A 151 -64.69 36.24 -58.06
N ALA A 152 -65.64 35.70 -57.31
CA ALA A 152 -65.46 35.26 -55.92
C ALA A 152 -64.81 33.88 -55.78
N LEU A 153 -64.69 33.10 -56.87
CA LEU A 153 -64.11 31.76 -56.85
C LEU A 153 -62.81 31.72 -57.67
N PRO A 154 -61.65 31.42 -57.06
CA PRO A 154 -60.41 31.24 -57.80
C PRO A 154 -60.49 30.01 -58.72
N LEU A 155 -59.95 30.17 -59.92
CA LEU A 155 -59.87 29.13 -60.94
C LEU A 155 -58.48 28.47 -60.94
N TYR A 156 -58.44 27.17 -60.71
CA TYR A 156 -57.23 26.33 -60.78
C TYR A 156 -57.29 25.45 -62.02
N GLN A 157 -56.29 25.54 -62.88
CA GLN A 157 -56.21 24.73 -64.09
C GLN A 157 -55.25 23.59 -63.90
N LEU A 158 -55.69 22.37 -64.22
CA LEU A 158 -54.83 21.20 -64.35
C LEU A 158 -54.86 20.74 -65.80
N HIS A 159 -53.68 20.69 -66.42
CA HIS A 159 -53.55 20.13 -67.77
C HIS A 159 -53.48 18.61 -67.70
N THR A 160 -54.11 17.94 -68.65
CA THR A 160 -54.02 16.48 -68.85
C THR A 160 -52.99 16.10 -69.92
N VAL A 161 -52.51 17.07 -70.69
CA VAL A 161 -51.53 16.90 -71.77
C VAL A 161 -50.46 17.98 -71.64
N TYR A 162 -49.18 17.59 -71.72
CA TYR A 162 -48.03 18.49 -71.55
C TYR A 162 -47.11 18.44 -72.75
N LYS A 163 -46.49 19.58 -73.09
CA LYS A 163 -45.54 19.70 -74.22
C LYS A 163 -44.21 18.98 -73.95
N SER A 164 -43.80 18.88 -72.70
CA SER A 164 -42.54 18.24 -72.27
C SER A 164 -42.63 17.76 -70.81
N GLN A 165 -41.72 16.87 -70.39
CA GLN A 165 -41.63 16.44 -68.99
C GLN A 165 -41.25 17.60 -68.05
N THR A 166 -40.45 18.57 -68.52
CA THR A 166 -40.09 19.77 -67.76
C THR A 166 -41.28 20.72 -67.56
N ASP A 167 -42.12 20.90 -68.58
CA ASP A 167 -43.34 21.71 -68.46
C ASP A 167 -44.34 21.06 -67.50
N ARG A 168 -44.46 19.72 -67.56
CA ARG A 168 -45.26 18.93 -66.61
C ARG A 168 -44.79 19.17 -65.18
N ALA A 169 -43.49 19.03 -64.90
CA ALA A 169 -42.93 19.23 -63.57
C ALA A 169 -43.16 20.67 -63.07
N ASN A 170 -42.94 21.69 -63.91
CA ASN A 170 -43.16 23.08 -63.55
C ASN A 170 -44.63 23.38 -63.23
N HIS A 171 -45.57 22.83 -64.01
CA HIS A 171 -46.99 23.00 -63.77
C HIS A 171 -47.43 22.38 -62.44
N TRP A 172 -47.03 21.13 -62.17
CA TRP A 172 -47.34 20.45 -60.92
C TRP A 172 -46.66 21.10 -59.70
N ASN A 173 -45.44 21.64 -59.85
CA ASN A 173 -44.78 22.43 -58.81
C ASN A 173 -45.53 23.73 -58.51
N LYS A 174 -46.07 24.40 -59.53
CA LYS A 174 -46.89 25.60 -59.37
C LYS A 174 -48.22 25.28 -58.67
N TYR A 175 -48.89 24.20 -59.07
CA TYR A 175 -50.10 23.73 -58.42
C TYR A 175 -49.84 23.33 -56.96
N SER A 176 -48.79 22.54 -56.70
CA SER A 176 -48.35 22.18 -55.35
C SER A 176 -48.08 23.41 -54.49
N SER A 177 -47.37 24.42 -55.01
CA SER A 177 -47.11 25.68 -54.29
C SER A 177 -48.39 26.47 -53.99
N SER A 178 -49.36 26.45 -54.91
CA SER A 178 -50.67 27.09 -54.73
C SER A 178 -51.48 26.35 -53.67
N LEU A 179 -51.48 25.02 -53.69
CA LEU A 179 -52.15 24.18 -52.72
C LEU A 179 -51.58 24.38 -51.30
N LYS A 180 -50.24 24.43 -51.16
CA LYS A 180 -49.57 24.74 -49.88
C LYS A 180 -50.02 26.10 -49.34
N LYS A 181 -50.04 27.14 -50.19
CA LYS A 181 -50.45 28.50 -49.80
C LYS A 181 -51.88 28.53 -49.28
N ILE A 182 -52.82 27.92 -50.01
CA ILE A 182 -54.24 27.89 -49.63
C ILE A 182 -54.46 27.15 -48.31
N ILE A 183 -53.84 25.98 -48.16
CA ILE A 183 -53.95 25.19 -46.93
C ILE A 183 -53.44 26.00 -45.72
N LEU A 184 -52.30 26.69 -45.88
CA LEU A 184 -51.74 27.55 -44.83
C LEU A 184 -52.61 28.77 -44.52
N GLU A 185 -53.24 29.39 -45.53
CA GLU A 185 -54.17 30.51 -45.33
C GLU A 185 -55.42 30.09 -44.54
N VAL A 186 -55.99 28.93 -44.88
CA VAL A 186 -57.15 28.38 -44.15
C VAL A 186 -56.76 27.97 -42.74
N PHE A 187 -55.61 27.33 -42.58
CA PHE A 187 -55.04 27.00 -41.28
C PHE A 187 -54.89 28.23 -40.39
N GLU A 188 -54.26 29.30 -40.90
CA GLU A 188 -54.08 30.55 -40.17
C GLU A 188 -55.42 31.15 -39.72
N LYS A 189 -56.41 31.21 -40.61
CA LYS A 189 -57.74 31.73 -40.27
C LYS A 189 -58.42 30.92 -39.16
N ARG A 190 -58.37 29.58 -39.25
CA ARG A 190 -58.92 28.69 -38.21
C ARG A 190 -58.20 28.88 -36.88
N VAL A 191 -56.87 28.97 -36.89
CA VAL A 191 -56.07 29.23 -35.69
C VAL A 191 -56.40 30.59 -35.08
N SER A 192 -56.43 31.67 -35.87
CA SER A 192 -56.74 33.02 -35.35
C SER A 192 -58.14 33.11 -34.76
N SER A 193 -59.15 32.50 -35.40
CA SER A 193 -60.52 32.42 -34.87
C SER A 193 -60.55 31.74 -33.50
N LEU A 194 -59.89 30.58 -33.38
CA LEU A 194 -59.80 29.84 -32.11
C LEU A 194 -58.95 30.53 -31.04
N GLU A 195 -57.84 31.16 -31.41
CA GLU A 195 -57.01 31.94 -30.48
C GLU A 195 -57.80 33.15 -29.94
N ASN A 196 -58.58 33.83 -30.78
CA ASN A 196 -59.47 34.92 -30.36
C ASN A 196 -60.59 34.43 -29.43
N ALA A 197 -61.26 33.32 -29.78
CA ALA A 197 -62.28 32.71 -28.92
C ALA A 197 -61.68 32.29 -27.56
N ASN A 198 -60.46 31.76 -27.56
CA ASN A 198 -59.74 31.38 -26.36
C ASN A 198 -59.31 32.60 -25.50
N ILE A 199 -59.02 33.76 -26.10
CA ILE A 199 -58.76 35.01 -25.35
C ILE A 199 -60.03 35.50 -24.65
N GLN A 200 -61.20 35.33 -25.28
CA GLN A 200 -62.49 35.72 -24.70
C GLN A 200 -62.92 34.78 -23.57
N SER A 201 -62.79 33.47 -23.77
CA SER A 201 -63.11 32.44 -22.78
C SER A 201 -62.20 31.21 -22.96
N PRO A 202 -61.17 31.02 -22.12
CA PRO A 202 -60.32 29.85 -22.21
C PRO A 202 -61.06 28.63 -21.67
N THR A 203 -61.46 27.72 -22.56
CA THR A 203 -62.14 26.47 -22.21
C THR A 203 -61.28 25.26 -22.53
N PHE A 204 -61.61 24.11 -21.94
CA PHE A 204 -60.96 22.85 -22.26
C PHE A 204 -61.13 22.50 -23.76
N GLU A 205 -62.34 22.69 -24.30
CA GLU A 205 -62.71 22.35 -25.67
C GLU A 205 -61.97 23.21 -26.70
N THR A 206 -61.81 24.51 -26.42
CA THR A 206 -61.07 25.43 -27.30
C THR A 206 -59.57 25.09 -27.34
N HIS A 207 -58.98 24.74 -26.19
CA HIS A 207 -57.61 24.23 -26.16
C HIS A 207 -57.44 22.87 -26.84
N GLN A 208 -58.43 21.98 -26.72
CA GLN A 208 -58.43 20.68 -27.39
C GLN A 208 -58.47 20.84 -28.92
N GLN A 209 -59.32 21.73 -29.44
CA GLN A 209 -59.41 22.02 -30.88
C GLN A 209 -58.10 22.64 -31.43
N LEU A 210 -57.50 23.58 -30.70
CA LEU A 210 -56.20 24.16 -31.05
C LEU A 210 -55.09 23.11 -31.06
N LEU A 211 -55.03 22.25 -30.02
CA LEU A 211 -54.08 21.14 -29.94
C LEU A 211 -54.19 20.24 -31.18
N GLN A 212 -55.41 19.83 -31.54
CA GLN A 212 -55.66 18.95 -32.68
C GLN A 212 -55.21 19.57 -34.02
N LEU A 213 -55.52 20.85 -34.26
CA LEU A 213 -55.06 21.55 -35.46
C LEU A 213 -53.52 21.60 -35.54
N TYR A 214 -52.84 21.91 -34.44
CA TYR A 214 -51.37 21.93 -34.44
C TYR A 214 -50.77 20.53 -34.62
N LEU A 215 -51.40 19.48 -34.07
CA LEU A 215 -50.98 18.10 -34.27
C LEU A 215 -51.12 17.66 -35.74
N ASN A 216 -52.21 18.01 -36.43
CA ASN A 216 -52.39 17.70 -37.85
C ASN A 216 -51.29 18.31 -38.73
N PHE A 217 -50.83 19.51 -38.39
CA PHE A 217 -49.74 20.20 -39.07
C PHE A 217 -48.36 19.86 -38.50
N LYS A 218 -48.27 18.96 -37.51
CA LYS A 218 -47.03 18.53 -36.84
C LYS A 218 -46.22 19.68 -36.22
N ILE A 219 -46.91 20.65 -35.62
CA ILE A 219 -46.30 21.84 -34.99
C ILE A 219 -46.14 21.62 -33.48
N TYR A 220 -44.97 21.10 -33.07
CA TYR A 220 -44.70 20.72 -31.68
C TYR A 220 -44.84 21.88 -30.67
N GLY A 221 -44.20 23.03 -30.92
CA GLY A 221 -44.09 24.09 -29.89
C GLY A 221 -45.44 24.64 -29.44
N LYS A 222 -46.35 24.88 -30.38
CA LYS A 222 -47.71 25.34 -30.10
C LYS A 222 -48.60 24.22 -29.56
N ALA A 223 -48.50 23.00 -30.10
CA ALA A 223 -49.21 21.84 -29.57
C ALA A 223 -48.87 21.57 -28.09
N ASN A 224 -47.57 21.58 -27.73
CA ASN A 224 -47.13 21.36 -26.34
C ASN A 224 -47.63 22.46 -25.39
N LEU A 225 -47.71 23.72 -25.85
CA LEU A 225 -48.26 24.83 -25.07
C LEU A 225 -49.72 24.58 -24.72
N HIS A 226 -50.55 24.20 -25.69
CA HIS A 226 -51.97 23.90 -25.43
C HIS A 226 -52.15 22.63 -24.61
N MET A 227 -51.32 21.61 -24.80
CA MET A 227 -51.34 20.42 -23.95
C MET A 227 -51.05 20.74 -22.47
N ARG A 228 -50.09 21.62 -22.18
CA ARG A 228 -49.81 22.06 -20.80
C ARG A 228 -50.99 22.81 -20.18
N LYS A 229 -51.68 23.64 -20.97
CA LYS A 229 -52.88 24.35 -20.50
C LYS A 229 -54.02 23.36 -20.22
N ILE A 230 -54.21 22.38 -21.08
CA ILE A 230 -55.16 21.28 -20.85
C ILE A 230 -54.85 20.57 -19.54
N GLU A 231 -53.60 20.19 -19.27
CA GLU A 231 -53.22 19.55 -18.00
C GLU A 231 -53.50 20.42 -16.78
N SER A 232 -53.31 21.74 -16.87
CA SER A 232 -53.66 22.63 -15.76
C SER A 232 -55.17 22.72 -15.48
N LEU A 233 -56.01 22.37 -16.47
CA LEU A 233 -57.46 22.34 -16.36
C LEU A 233 -58.01 20.95 -16.00
N LEU A 234 -57.22 19.89 -16.19
CA LEU A 234 -57.57 18.50 -15.89
C LEU A 234 -57.53 18.23 -14.38
N THR A 235 -58.57 18.63 -13.64
CA THR A 235 -58.73 18.31 -12.22
C THR A 235 -59.43 16.97 -12.01
N LEU A 236 -58.72 15.97 -11.48
CA LEU A 236 -59.23 14.59 -11.37
C LEU A 236 -60.01 14.30 -10.07
N GLU A 237 -59.95 15.17 -9.07
CA GLU A 237 -60.51 14.90 -7.72
C GLU A 237 -62.05 14.81 -7.70
N SER A 238 -62.73 15.48 -8.64
CA SER A 238 -64.19 15.59 -8.69
C SER A 238 -64.86 14.62 -9.68
N LYS A 239 -64.09 13.74 -10.34
CA LYS A 239 -64.58 12.85 -11.39
C LYS A 239 -64.82 11.42 -10.88
N PRO A 240 -65.85 10.71 -11.40
CA PRO A 240 -66.01 9.29 -11.12
C PRO A 240 -64.83 8.49 -11.71
N ALA A 241 -64.43 7.41 -11.05
CA ALA A 241 -63.27 6.61 -11.47
C ALA A 241 -63.41 6.10 -12.93
N GLY A 242 -64.59 5.60 -13.28
CA GLY A 242 -64.86 4.94 -14.57
C GLY A 242 -64.44 3.47 -14.56
N ASP A 243 -64.79 2.74 -15.61
CA ASP A 243 -64.46 1.33 -15.75
C ASP A 243 -63.15 1.14 -16.51
N LEU A 244 -62.24 0.35 -15.93
CA LEU A 244 -61.01 -0.06 -16.61
C LEU A 244 -61.37 -0.94 -17.81
N SER A 245 -60.87 -0.56 -18.98
CA SER A 245 -61.14 -1.27 -20.25
C SER A 245 -59.93 -1.21 -21.19
N LEU A 246 -59.82 -2.22 -22.04
CA LEU A 246 -58.83 -2.32 -23.13
C LEU A 246 -59.54 -2.09 -24.48
N PRO A 247 -58.85 -1.56 -25.51
CA PRO A 247 -57.45 -1.10 -25.52
C PRO A 247 -57.28 0.24 -24.79
N ILE A 248 -56.07 0.48 -24.28
CA ILE A 248 -55.73 1.73 -23.57
C ILE A 248 -55.48 2.87 -24.54
N ILE A 249 -54.94 2.57 -25.71
CA ILE A 249 -54.67 3.54 -26.76
C ILE A 249 -55.70 3.34 -27.87
N ASN A 250 -56.72 4.20 -27.92
CA ASN A 250 -57.76 4.14 -28.93
C ASN A 250 -57.76 5.41 -29.81
N SER A 251 -57.90 5.26 -31.12
CA SER A 251 -58.02 6.39 -32.05
C SER A 251 -59.25 7.26 -31.79
N LYS A 252 -60.28 6.72 -31.12
CA LYS A 252 -61.45 7.48 -30.65
C LYS A 252 -61.13 8.46 -29.52
N ASP A 253 -60.04 8.26 -28.77
CA ASP A 253 -59.60 9.19 -27.72
C ASP A 253 -58.99 10.49 -28.31
N ALA A 254 -58.76 10.53 -29.63
CA ALA A 254 -58.45 11.77 -30.36
C ALA A 254 -59.70 12.66 -30.59
N GLY A 255 -60.91 12.14 -30.33
CA GLY A 255 -62.17 12.83 -30.58
C GLY A 255 -62.43 13.98 -29.62
N LEU A 256 -63.13 15.01 -30.10
CA LEU A 256 -63.62 16.11 -29.27
C LEU A 256 -64.66 15.58 -28.27
N ALA A 257 -64.41 15.75 -26.98
CA ALA A 257 -65.32 15.35 -25.91
C ALA A 257 -65.41 16.48 -24.89
N GLU A 258 -66.62 16.75 -24.39
CA GLU A 258 -66.81 17.76 -23.36
C GLU A 258 -66.17 17.30 -22.05
N TRP A 259 -65.46 18.20 -21.36
CA TRP A 259 -64.81 17.89 -20.10
C TRP A 259 -65.77 17.30 -19.07
N SER A 260 -67.04 17.72 -19.09
CA SER A 260 -68.14 17.21 -18.26
C SER A 260 -68.27 15.67 -18.30
N SER A 261 -68.06 15.06 -19.46
CA SER A 261 -68.26 13.63 -19.72
C SER A 261 -67.12 12.71 -19.25
N PHE A 262 -65.97 13.28 -18.87
CA PHE A 262 -64.79 12.49 -18.52
C PHE A 262 -64.92 11.79 -17.16
N THR A 263 -64.53 10.52 -17.14
CA THR A 263 -64.15 9.75 -15.94
C THR A 263 -62.66 9.93 -15.67
N VAL A 264 -62.18 9.53 -14.49
CA VAL A 264 -60.73 9.53 -14.18
C VAL A 264 -59.98 8.68 -15.20
N PHE A 265 -60.47 7.47 -15.50
CA PHE A 265 -59.80 6.60 -16.47
C PHE A 265 -59.77 7.20 -17.88
N SER A 266 -60.90 7.73 -18.39
CA SER A 266 -60.92 8.35 -19.72
C SER A 266 -60.06 9.61 -19.79
N ALA A 267 -59.91 10.35 -18.69
CA ALA A 267 -59.04 11.53 -18.62
C ALA A 267 -57.55 11.14 -18.65
N LEU A 268 -57.16 10.08 -17.94
CA LEU A 268 -55.80 9.54 -17.96
C LEU A 268 -55.44 8.99 -19.34
N ARG A 269 -56.35 8.25 -20.00
CA ARG A 269 -56.15 7.77 -21.38
C ARG A 269 -55.99 8.93 -22.36
N TYR A 270 -56.86 9.94 -22.28
CA TYR A 270 -56.77 11.14 -23.12
C TYR A 270 -55.47 11.90 -22.92
N ARG A 271 -55.03 12.07 -21.66
CA ARG A 271 -53.75 12.73 -21.33
C ARG A 271 -52.57 11.95 -21.90
N LEU A 272 -52.54 10.63 -21.72
CA LEU A 272 -51.51 9.75 -22.27
C LEU A 272 -51.46 9.87 -23.80
N PHE A 273 -52.60 9.64 -24.47
CA PHE A 273 -52.71 9.68 -25.94
C PHE A 273 -52.27 11.03 -26.50
N SER A 274 -52.78 12.12 -25.93
CA SER A 274 -52.49 13.48 -26.39
C SER A 274 -51.02 13.84 -26.19
N ARG A 275 -50.44 13.48 -25.04
CA ARG A 275 -49.01 13.71 -24.75
C ARG A 275 -48.10 12.94 -25.70
N LEU A 276 -48.38 11.66 -25.91
CA LEU A 276 -47.60 10.84 -26.84
C LEU A 276 -47.73 11.36 -28.28
N SER A 277 -48.92 11.81 -28.69
CA SER A 277 -49.15 12.43 -30.01
C SER A 277 -48.39 13.73 -30.21
N VAL A 278 -48.28 14.58 -29.18
CA VAL A 278 -47.43 15.78 -29.21
C VAL A 278 -45.97 15.40 -29.40
N ILE A 279 -45.49 14.38 -28.68
CA ILE A 279 -44.10 13.93 -28.76
C ILE A 279 -43.79 13.28 -30.12
N GLU A 280 -44.75 12.60 -30.75
CA GLU A 280 -44.60 12.04 -32.12
C GLU A 280 -44.33 13.10 -33.19
N CYS A 281 -44.66 14.37 -32.93
CA CYS A 281 -44.32 15.47 -33.84
C CYS A 281 -42.83 15.80 -33.89
N LEU A 282 -42.03 15.33 -32.91
CA LEU A 282 -40.59 15.59 -32.84
C LEU A 282 -39.80 14.71 -33.83
N HIS A 283 -38.63 15.21 -34.24
CA HIS A 283 -37.68 14.43 -35.01
C HIS A 283 -37.05 13.33 -34.12
N PRO A 284 -36.74 12.12 -34.64
CA PRO A 284 -36.17 11.03 -33.85
C PRO A 284 -34.95 11.41 -33.01
N ASN A 285 -34.08 12.28 -33.52
CA ASN A 285 -32.91 12.77 -32.77
C ASN A 285 -33.29 13.58 -31.51
N ILE A 286 -34.35 14.39 -31.57
CA ILE A 286 -34.82 15.21 -30.44
C ILE A 286 -35.62 14.35 -29.46
N LEU A 287 -36.24 13.26 -29.95
CA LEU A 287 -36.98 12.31 -29.14
C LEU A 287 -36.08 11.65 -28.08
N ALA A 288 -34.80 11.42 -28.39
CA ALA A 288 -33.81 10.90 -27.45
C ALA A 288 -33.67 11.79 -26.21
N ASP A 289 -33.63 13.11 -26.38
CA ASP A 289 -33.53 14.06 -25.27
C ASP A 289 -34.84 14.15 -24.44
N LYS A 290 -35.91 13.47 -24.88
CA LYS A 290 -37.22 13.46 -24.24
C LYS A 290 -37.54 12.17 -23.48
N ILE A 291 -36.60 11.25 -23.33
CA ILE A 291 -36.81 9.97 -22.61
C ILE A 291 -37.33 10.21 -21.18
N LYS A 292 -36.79 11.19 -20.44
CA LYS A 292 -37.28 11.52 -19.08
C LYS A 292 -38.74 12.02 -19.08
N GLU A 293 -39.13 12.77 -20.10
CA GLU A 293 -40.50 13.26 -20.26
C GLU A 293 -41.44 12.09 -20.58
N LEU A 294 -41.02 11.17 -21.46
CA LEU A 294 -41.75 9.93 -21.76
C LEU A 294 -41.92 9.03 -20.54
N TYR A 295 -40.84 8.82 -19.76
CA TYR A 295 -40.89 8.06 -18.52
C TYR A 295 -41.92 8.64 -17.56
N ARG A 296 -41.90 9.96 -17.34
CA ARG A 296 -42.88 10.62 -16.47
C ARG A 296 -44.31 10.41 -16.98
N ILE A 297 -44.56 10.59 -18.28
CA ILE A 297 -45.91 10.47 -18.86
C ILE A 297 -46.44 9.04 -18.76
N ILE A 298 -45.62 8.05 -19.07
CA ILE A 298 -46.04 6.64 -19.15
C ILE A 298 -46.09 6.02 -17.76
N VAL A 299 -44.98 6.09 -17.03
CA VAL A 299 -44.81 5.35 -15.79
C VAL A 299 -45.48 6.08 -14.63
N ILE A 300 -45.17 7.37 -14.44
CA ILE A 300 -45.66 8.14 -13.29
C ILE A 300 -47.11 8.59 -13.50
N ASP A 301 -47.36 9.37 -14.56
CA ASP A 301 -48.65 10.04 -14.78
C ASP A 301 -49.78 9.07 -15.18
N PHE A 302 -49.45 7.84 -15.64
CA PHE A 302 -50.42 6.89 -16.14
C PHE A 302 -50.41 5.56 -15.38
N LEU A 303 -49.35 4.75 -15.46
CA LEU A 303 -49.33 3.40 -14.86
C LEU A 303 -49.43 3.44 -13.33
N TYR A 304 -48.62 4.24 -12.65
CA TYR A 304 -48.68 4.38 -11.19
C TYR A 304 -49.99 5.03 -10.72
N GLU A 305 -50.48 6.03 -11.44
CA GLU A 305 -51.75 6.69 -11.12
C GLU A 305 -52.94 5.72 -11.22
N ILE A 306 -52.97 4.86 -12.24
CA ILE A 306 -53.96 3.78 -12.36
C ILE A 306 -53.82 2.79 -11.20
N LYS A 307 -52.59 2.30 -10.92
CA LYS A 307 -52.34 1.37 -9.81
C LYS A 307 -52.79 1.94 -8.46
N SER A 308 -52.60 3.25 -8.24
CA SER A 308 -52.98 3.95 -7.01
C SER A 308 -54.49 4.14 -6.88
N ARG A 309 -55.17 4.61 -7.94
CA ARG A 309 -56.61 4.96 -7.85
C ARG A 309 -57.57 3.80 -8.00
N PHE A 310 -57.14 2.68 -8.59
CA PHE A 310 -58.00 1.53 -8.90
C PHE A 310 -57.65 0.28 -8.10
N GLN A 311 -57.01 0.40 -6.94
CA GLN A 311 -56.54 -0.72 -6.10
C GLN A 311 -57.60 -1.80 -5.85
N SER A 312 -58.88 -1.41 -5.72
CA SER A 312 -59.99 -2.34 -5.45
C SER A 312 -60.67 -2.93 -6.70
N ASN A 313 -60.23 -2.57 -7.91
CA ASN A 313 -60.85 -3.02 -9.15
C ASN A 313 -60.29 -4.39 -9.60
N GLU A 314 -61.15 -5.39 -9.76
CA GLU A 314 -60.78 -6.76 -10.13
C GLU A 314 -59.98 -6.88 -11.44
N LEU A 315 -60.12 -5.92 -12.36
CA LEU A 315 -59.41 -5.91 -13.66
C LEU A 315 -58.07 -5.18 -13.64
N LEU A 316 -57.65 -4.61 -12.50
CA LEU A 316 -56.49 -3.72 -12.41
C LEU A 316 -55.22 -4.35 -13.00
N HIS A 317 -54.80 -5.49 -12.48
CA HIS A 317 -53.54 -6.12 -12.86
C HIS A 317 -53.57 -6.67 -14.29
N GLN A 318 -54.72 -7.18 -14.74
CA GLN A 318 -54.91 -7.61 -16.13
C GLN A 318 -54.77 -6.42 -17.09
N VAL A 319 -55.40 -5.28 -16.78
CA VAL A 319 -55.34 -4.08 -17.60
C VAL A 319 -53.93 -3.51 -17.62
N ILE A 320 -53.22 -3.42 -16.49
CA ILE A 320 -51.82 -2.97 -16.43
C ILE A 320 -50.89 -3.92 -17.21
N TYR A 321 -51.09 -5.23 -17.10
CA TYR A 321 -50.29 -6.21 -17.82
C TYR A 321 -50.35 -6.00 -19.34
N HIS A 322 -51.56 -5.88 -19.90
CA HIS A 322 -51.75 -5.61 -21.32
C HIS A 322 -51.43 -4.16 -21.72
N ALA A 323 -51.58 -3.20 -20.80
CA ALA A 323 -51.17 -1.82 -21.01
C ALA A 323 -49.70 -1.74 -21.41
N CYS A 324 -48.87 -2.46 -20.66
CA CYS A 324 -47.43 -2.46 -20.89
C CYS A 324 -47.13 -3.03 -22.28
N ASP A 325 -47.82 -4.09 -22.73
CA ASP A 325 -47.66 -4.60 -24.10
C ASP A 325 -48.05 -3.58 -25.16
N GLU A 326 -49.22 -2.95 -25.04
CA GLU A 326 -49.66 -1.90 -25.99
C GLU A 326 -48.69 -0.71 -26.04
N ILE A 327 -48.16 -0.29 -24.88
CA ILE A 327 -47.21 0.81 -24.76
C ILE A 327 -45.87 0.45 -25.39
N LEU A 328 -45.35 -0.76 -25.13
CA LEU A 328 -44.07 -1.23 -25.67
C LEU A 328 -44.12 -1.43 -27.20
N ASP A 329 -45.30 -1.73 -27.75
CA ASP A 329 -45.55 -1.84 -29.20
C ASP A 329 -45.69 -0.47 -29.92
N LEU A 330 -45.62 0.66 -29.21
CA LEU A 330 -45.70 1.99 -29.82
C LEU A 330 -44.47 2.30 -30.68
N ARG A 331 -44.70 2.84 -31.89
CA ARG A 331 -43.64 3.23 -32.85
C ARG A 331 -42.57 4.16 -32.26
N LEU A 332 -42.92 4.95 -31.24
CA LEU A 332 -42.04 5.93 -30.60
C LEU A 332 -40.87 5.29 -29.86
N LEU A 333 -41.08 4.13 -29.22
CA LEU A 333 -40.08 3.52 -28.34
C LEU A 333 -38.94 2.80 -29.10
N PRO A 334 -39.19 2.02 -30.17
CA PRO A 334 -38.12 1.41 -30.97
C PRO A 334 -37.45 2.36 -31.98
N ALA A 335 -38.01 3.55 -32.22
CA ALA A 335 -37.43 4.54 -33.16
C ALA A 335 -36.35 5.45 -32.54
N LEU A 336 -36.07 5.30 -31.23
CA LEU A 336 -35.02 6.02 -30.52
C LEU A 336 -33.63 5.56 -30.98
N PRO A 337 -32.77 6.43 -31.54
CA PRO A 337 -31.47 6.01 -32.06
C PRO A 337 -30.51 5.64 -30.91
N LEU A 338 -30.38 4.34 -30.66
CA LEU A 338 -29.54 3.72 -29.61
C LEU A 338 -28.01 3.89 -29.79
N LYS A 339 -27.53 4.64 -30.80
CA LYS A 339 -26.13 4.50 -31.29
C LYS A 339 -25.19 5.69 -31.10
N HIS A 340 -25.63 6.84 -30.58
CA HIS A 340 -24.79 8.04 -30.57
C HIS A 340 -24.58 8.73 -29.22
N ASP A 341 -25.28 8.33 -28.15
CA ASP A 341 -25.12 8.95 -26.82
C ASP A 341 -25.37 7.91 -25.70
N GLU A 342 -24.32 7.53 -24.96
CA GLU A 342 -24.39 6.50 -23.91
C GLU A 342 -25.39 6.87 -22.81
N SER A 343 -25.51 8.17 -22.51
CA SER A 343 -26.42 8.69 -21.47
C SER A 343 -27.90 8.43 -21.79
N ASN A 344 -28.31 8.69 -23.03
CA ASN A 344 -29.67 8.46 -23.50
C ASN A 344 -29.98 6.96 -23.64
N HIS A 345 -28.98 6.15 -24.01
CA HIS A 345 -29.12 4.69 -24.07
C HIS A 345 -29.38 4.09 -22.68
N SER A 346 -28.64 4.54 -21.66
CA SER A 346 -28.86 4.14 -20.26
C SER A 346 -30.26 4.51 -19.76
N LEU A 347 -30.69 5.76 -19.99
CA LEU A 347 -32.02 6.23 -19.57
C LEU A 347 -33.17 5.49 -20.26
N TRP A 348 -32.99 5.11 -21.53
CA TRP A 348 -33.97 4.29 -22.23
C TRP A 348 -34.07 2.88 -21.65
N LYS A 349 -32.92 2.23 -21.40
CA LYS A 349 -32.88 0.91 -20.74
C LYS A 349 -33.57 0.96 -19.37
N GLU A 350 -33.36 2.03 -18.61
CA GLU A 350 -34.03 2.24 -17.32
C GLU A 350 -35.55 2.34 -17.47
N MET A 351 -36.04 3.23 -18.34
CA MET A 351 -37.48 3.38 -18.58
C MET A 351 -38.12 2.08 -19.08
N TYR A 352 -37.47 1.37 -20.01
CA TYR A 352 -37.97 0.12 -20.56
C TYR A 352 -38.03 -0.98 -19.49
N GLY A 353 -36.97 -1.10 -18.68
CA GLY A 353 -36.90 -2.03 -17.56
C GLY A 353 -37.97 -1.75 -16.50
N ASP A 354 -38.25 -0.49 -16.18
CA ASP A 354 -39.29 -0.12 -15.22
C ASP A 354 -40.71 -0.49 -15.71
N ILE A 355 -40.99 -0.33 -17.01
CA ILE A 355 -42.27 -0.77 -17.61
C ILE A 355 -42.40 -2.30 -17.53
N LEU A 356 -41.33 -3.04 -17.87
CA LEU A 356 -41.33 -4.50 -17.75
C LEU A 356 -41.46 -4.97 -16.30
N GLN A 357 -40.87 -4.26 -15.34
CA GLN A 357 -41.01 -4.58 -13.92
C GLN A 357 -42.46 -4.39 -13.46
N ILE A 358 -43.12 -3.29 -13.83
CA ILE A 358 -44.56 -3.07 -13.53
C ILE A 358 -45.44 -4.16 -14.16
N LYS A 359 -45.11 -4.58 -15.39
CA LYS A 359 -45.77 -5.70 -16.08
C LYS A 359 -45.60 -7.01 -15.30
N ARG A 360 -44.37 -7.33 -14.91
CA ARG A 360 -44.02 -8.52 -14.14
C ARG A 360 -44.75 -8.55 -12.81
N ASP A 361 -44.70 -7.46 -12.05
CA ASP A 361 -45.33 -7.37 -10.73
C ASP A 361 -46.84 -7.53 -10.82
N SER A 362 -47.47 -6.99 -11.87
CA SER A 362 -48.90 -7.20 -12.10
C SER A 362 -49.24 -8.64 -12.45
N TRP A 363 -48.37 -9.31 -13.21
CA TRP A 363 -48.54 -10.73 -13.50
C TRP A 363 -48.35 -11.62 -12.27
N MET A 364 -47.40 -11.31 -11.37
CA MET A 364 -47.19 -12.05 -10.12
C MET A 364 -48.42 -12.04 -9.22
N GLU A 365 -49.07 -10.87 -9.07
CA GLU A 365 -50.33 -10.74 -8.31
C GLU A 365 -51.46 -11.60 -8.89
N LEU A 366 -51.56 -11.67 -10.23
CA LEU A 366 -52.51 -12.57 -10.89
C LEU A 366 -52.16 -14.04 -10.64
N ALA A 367 -50.88 -14.40 -10.72
CA ALA A 367 -50.41 -15.78 -10.57
C ALA A 367 -50.57 -16.32 -9.15
N ASP A 368 -50.34 -15.50 -8.14
CA ASP A 368 -50.54 -15.88 -6.73
C ASP A 368 -52.02 -16.06 -6.41
N PHE A 369 -52.89 -15.12 -6.84
CA PHE A 369 -54.33 -15.23 -6.59
C PHE A 369 -54.95 -16.47 -7.24
N HIS A 370 -54.56 -16.77 -8.49
CA HIS A 370 -55.05 -17.95 -9.21
C HIS A 370 -54.32 -19.26 -8.84
N GLN A 371 -53.49 -19.25 -7.79
CA GLN A 371 -52.81 -20.43 -7.24
C GLN A 371 -51.98 -21.20 -8.28
N SER A 372 -51.02 -20.52 -8.91
CA SER A 372 -50.07 -21.11 -9.86
C SER A 372 -49.25 -22.30 -9.31
N GLY A 373 -49.30 -22.56 -8.00
CA GLY A 373 -48.51 -23.58 -7.30
C GLY A 373 -47.12 -23.09 -6.87
N ILE A 374 -46.78 -21.84 -7.20
CA ILE A 374 -45.58 -21.11 -6.76
C ILE A 374 -46.04 -19.87 -6.00
N THR A 375 -45.31 -19.48 -4.95
CA THR A 375 -45.59 -18.23 -4.21
C THR A 375 -44.57 -17.19 -4.60
N PHE A 376 -45.02 -16.13 -5.28
CA PHE A 376 -44.17 -15.03 -5.73
C PHE A 376 -44.16 -13.86 -4.74
N CYS A 377 -45.32 -13.44 -4.24
CA CYS A 377 -45.46 -12.36 -3.27
C CYS A 377 -45.52 -12.87 -1.83
N ILE A 378 -44.87 -12.15 -0.91
CA ILE A 378 -44.85 -12.45 0.54
C ILE A 378 -46.25 -12.35 1.16
N SER A 379 -47.12 -11.51 0.61
CA SER A 379 -48.49 -11.28 1.11
C SER A 379 -49.43 -11.04 -0.07
N PRO A 380 -50.01 -12.10 -0.64
CA PRO A 380 -50.90 -11.98 -1.80
C PRO A 380 -52.18 -11.20 -1.45
N SER A 381 -52.65 -10.39 -2.39
CA SER A 381 -53.89 -9.63 -2.23
C SER A 381 -55.11 -10.55 -2.06
N ALA A 382 -56.06 -10.15 -1.22
CA ALA A 382 -57.33 -10.85 -1.02
C ALA A 382 -58.39 -10.53 -2.11
N ILE A 383 -58.05 -9.68 -3.08
CA ILE A 383 -58.99 -9.21 -4.12
C ILE A 383 -59.12 -10.28 -5.21
N PRO A 384 -60.34 -10.61 -5.66
CA PRO A 384 -60.56 -11.63 -6.67
C PRO A 384 -60.23 -11.12 -8.08
N TRP A 385 -58.95 -11.12 -8.42
CA TRP A 385 -58.49 -10.64 -9.72
C TRP A 385 -59.12 -11.43 -10.87
N LYS A 386 -59.54 -10.71 -11.91
CA LYS A 386 -60.03 -11.28 -13.16
C LYS A 386 -58.88 -11.44 -14.14
N ILE A 387 -58.99 -12.48 -14.96
CA ILE A 387 -57.96 -12.86 -15.92
C ILE A 387 -58.62 -13.28 -17.24
N ASP A 388 -58.02 -12.95 -18.38
CA ASP A 388 -58.43 -13.45 -19.69
C ASP A 388 -57.82 -14.82 -20.00
N ASP A 389 -58.38 -15.49 -21.01
CA ASP A 389 -57.92 -16.82 -21.41
C ASP A 389 -56.43 -16.84 -21.83
N VAL A 390 -55.90 -15.77 -22.41
CA VAL A 390 -54.50 -15.73 -22.86
C VAL A 390 -53.56 -15.70 -21.67
N THR A 391 -53.75 -14.79 -20.73
CA THR A 391 -52.93 -14.71 -19.52
C THR A 391 -53.12 -15.93 -18.62
N LYS A 392 -54.32 -16.51 -18.57
CA LYS A 392 -54.60 -17.74 -17.84
C LYS A 392 -53.72 -18.92 -18.27
N THR A 393 -53.48 -19.11 -19.56
CA THR A 393 -52.59 -20.20 -20.05
C THR A 393 -51.16 -20.10 -19.50
N THR A 394 -50.70 -18.90 -19.15
CA THR A 394 -49.37 -18.67 -18.56
C THR A 394 -49.29 -19.04 -17.07
N ILE A 395 -50.43 -19.27 -16.42
CA ILE A 395 -50.55 -19.50 -14.96
C ILE A 395 -51.06 -20.91 -14.64
N GLU A 396 -51.78 -21.55 -15.57
CA GLU A 396 -52.48 -22.83 -15.37
C GLU A 396 -51.62 -24.00 -14.88
N SER A 397 -50.30 -23.97 -15.08
CA SER A 397 -49.38 -24.98 -14.55
C SER A 397 -48.16 -24.34 -13.90
N VAL A 398 -47.60 -25.06 -12.92
CA VAL A 398 -46.34 -24.69 -12.23
C VAL A 398 -45.22 -24.43 -13.23
N ASP A 399 -45.09 -25.28 -14.26
CA ASP A 399 -44.06 -25.15 -15.29
C ASP A 399 -44.26 -23.91 -16.18
N ASN A 400 -45.50 -23.63 -16.60
CA ASN A 400 -45.80 -22.43 -17.41
C ASN A 400 -45.57 -21.15 -16.60
N ALA A 401 -46.04 -21.12 -15.35
CA ALA A 401 -45.83 -19.99 -14.46
C ALA A 401 -44.34 -19.76 -14.20
N PHE A 402 -43.60 -20.83 -13.93
CA PHE A 402 -42.16 -20.79 -13.76
C PHE A 402 -41.43 -20.23 -14.98
N GLN A 403 -41.68 -20.78 -16.17
CA GLN A 403 -41.03 -20.34 -17.40
C GLN A 403 -41.35 -18.89 -17.74
N HIS A 404 -42.60 -18.47 -17.55
CA HIS A 404 -43.01 -17.10 -17.83
C HIS A 404 -42.41 -16.11 -16.83
N PHE A 405 -42.34 -16.46 -15.54
CA PHE A 405 -41.66 -15.65 -14.52
C PHE A 405 -40.18 -15.46 -14.83
N VAL A 406 -39.46 -16.55 -15.13
CA VAL A 406 -38.04 -16.52 -15.47
C VAL A 406 -37.83 -15.66 -16.72
N ARG A 407 -38.66 -15.85 -17.76
CA ARG A 407 -38.58 -15.05 -18.99
C ARG A 407 -38.72 -13.55 -18.71
N LEU A 408 -39.77 -13.14 -18.00
CA LEU A 408 -40.00 -11.72 -17.67
C LEU A 408 -38.86 -11.14 -16.82
N THR A 409 -38.36 -11.91 -15.86
CA THR A 409 -37.31 -11.43 -14.94
C THR A 409 -35.94 -11.36 -15.62
N SER A 410 -35.61 -12.32 -16.48
CA SER A 410 -34.37 -12.32 -17.27
C SER A 410 -34.32 -11.14 -18.25
N GLU A 411 -35.45 -10.82 -18.91
CA GLU A 411 -35.54 -9.63 -19.78
C GLU A 411 -35.23 -8.33 -19.00
N ILE A 412 -35.69 -8.21 -17.76
CA ILE A 412 -35.39 -7.04 -16.89
C ILE A 412 -33.92 -7.02 -16.47
N ILE A 413 -33.36 -8.17 -16.09
CA ILE A 413 -31.95 -8.30 -15.69
C ILE A 413 -31.01 -7.86 -16.82
N GLU A 414 -31.29 -8.25 -18.07
CA GLU A 414 -30.49 -7.84 -19.23
C GLU A 414 -30.48 -6.33 -19.44
N LEU A 415 -31.60 -5.65 -19.17
CA LEU A 415 -31.72 -4.20 -19.30
C LEU A 415 -31.01 -3.45 -18.16
N PHE A 416 -31.10 -3.94 -16.94
CA PHE A 416 -30.54 -3.30 -15.74
C PHE A 416 -29.08 -3.67 -15.44
N ARG A 417 -28.50 -4.64 -16.16
CA ARG A 417 -27.12 -5.14 -15.94
C ARG A 417 -26.07 -4.04 -15.81
N GLU A 418 -26.19 -2.98 -16.61
CA GLU A 418 -25.23 -1.87 -16.67
C GLU A 418 -25.60 -0.69 -15.76
N THR A 419 -26.85 -0.62 -15.26
CA THR A 419 -27.42 0.60 -14.66
C THR A 419 -27.85 0.42 -13.20
N ARG A 420 -28.41 -0.74 -12.83
CA ARG A 420 -28.97 -1.00 -11.49
C ARG A 420 -28.52 -2.36 -10.94
N GLY A 421 -27.23 -2.48 -10.61
CA GLY A 421 -26.65 -3.71 -10.05
C GLY A 421 -27.44 -4.29 -8.87
N ARG A 422 -27.82 -3.45 -7.89
CA ARG A 422 -28.61 -3.89 -6.72
C ARG A 422 -29.96 -4.53 -7.09
N THR A 423 -30.65 -3.97 -8.08
CA THR A 423 -31.92 -4.52 -8.55
C THR A 423 -31.67 -5.85 -9.24
N VAL A 424 -30.63 -5.95 -10.05
CA VAL A 424 -30.23 -7.22 -10.69
C VAL A 424 -29.92 -8.29 -9.65
N ASP A 425 -29.23 -7.96 -8.56
CA ASP A 425 -28.92 -8.91 -7.49
C ASP A 425 -30.21 -9.42 -6.82
N LEU A 426 -31.14 -8.51 -6.50
CA LEU A 426 -32.43 -8.87 -5.90
C LEU A 426 -33.25 -9.77 -6.84
N LEU A 427 -33.34 -9.41 -8.12
CA LEU A 427 -34.05 -10.19 -9.13
C LEU A 427 -33.43 -11.58 -9.34
N SER A 428 -32.09 -11.67 -9.29
CA SER A 428 -31.36 -12.94 -9.37
C SER A 428 -31.61 -13.82 -8.14
N MET A 429 -31.71 -13.20 -6.95
CA MET A 429 -32.09 -13.89 -5.72
C MET A 429 -33.54 -14.39 -5.76
N GLU A 430 -34.48 -13.61 -6.29
CA GLU A 430 -35.86 -14.05 -6.50
C GLU A 430 -35.91 -15.29 -7.41
N ILE A 431 -35.18 -15.28 -8.53
CA ILE A 431 -35.05 -16.46 -9.41
C ILE A 431 -34.50 -17.67 -8.63
N ALA A 432 -33.43 -17.50 -7.85
CA ALA A 432 -32.83 -18.58 -7.06
C ALA A 432 -33.79 -19.16 -6.02
N ASN A 433 -34.58 -18.31 -5.35
CA ASN A 433 -35.63 -18.71 -4.41
C ASN A 433 -36.73 -19.53 -5.10
N ILE A 434 -37.17 -19.14 -6.30
CA ILE A 434 -38.16 -19.92 -7.06
C ILE A 434 -37.59 -21.28 -7.51
N PHE A 435 -36.32 -21.33 -7.95
CA PHE A 435 -35.64 -22.61 -8.21
C PHE A 435 -35.58 -23.50 -6.96
N TYR A 436 -35.38 -22.90 -5.78
CA TYR A 436 -35.37 -23.63 -4.51
C TYR A 436 -36.76 -24.20 -4.16
N GLN A 437 -37.82 -23.41 -4.30
CA GLN A 437 -39.21 -23.84 -4.08
C GLN A 437 -39.62 -24.99 -5.02
N THR A 438 -39.20 -24.92 -6.29
CA THR A 438 -39.45 -25.97 -7.30
C THR A 438 -38.53 -27.19 -7.16
N ARG A 439 -37.72 -27.27 -6.08
CA ARG A 439 -36.79 -28.38 -5.78
C ARG A 439 -35.69 -28.60 -6.83
N SER A 440 -35.37 -27.57 -7.60
CA SER A 440 -34.27 -27.59 -8.58
C SER A 440 -32.92 -27.29 -7.94
N TYR A 441 -32.50 -28.13 -6.97
CA TYR A 441 -31.36 -27.86 -6.10
C TYR A 441 -30.04 -27.61 -6.84
N GLU A 442 -29.79 -28.27 -7.98
CA GLU A 442 -28.56 -28.09 -8.77
C GLU A 442 -28.46 -26.67 -9.36
N LYS A 443 -29.58 -26.14 -9.88
CA LYS A 443 -29.64 -24.79 -10.44
C LYS A 443 -29.59 -23.74 -9.34
N THR A 444 -30.27 -23.98 -8.21
CA THR A 444 -30.19 -23.11 -7.04
C THR A 444 -28.76 -23.01 -6.51
N MET A 445 -28.06 -24.14 -6.36
CA MET A 445 -26.67 -24.17 -5.88
C MET A 445 -25.75 -23.30 -6.77
N LYS A 446 -25.84 -23.45 -8.10
CA LYS A 446 -25.04 -22.66 -9.06
C LYS A 446 -25.32 -21.16 -8.97
N LEU A 447 -26.57 -20.76 -8.69
CA LEU A 447 -26.94 -19.36 -8.52
C LEU A 447 -26.50 -18.77 -7.18
N LEU A 448 -26.56 -19.56 -6.09
CA LEU A 448 -26.26 -19.10 -4.73
C LEU A 448 -24.77 -19.16 -4.36
N GLN A 449 -23.95 -19.82 -5.18
CA GLN A 449 -22.54 -20.14 -4.90
C GLN A 449 -21.71 -18.93 -4.44
N SER A 450 -21.79 -17.80 -5.14
CA SER A 450 -21.09 -16.56 -4.78
C SER A 450 -21.96 -15.55 -4.04
N SER A 451 -23.24 -15.87 -3.82
CA SER A 451 -24.22 -14.92 -3.26
C SER A 451 -23.94 -14.64 -1.78
N HIS A 452 -23.48 -15.63 -1.00
CA HIS A 452 -23.18 -15.44 0.42
C HIS A 452 -22.11 -14.35 0.65
N GLU A 453 -20.96 -14.49 -0.01
CA GLU A 453 -19.83 -13.56 0.15
C GLU A 453 -20.20 -12.16 -0.33
N TYR A 454 -20.93 -12.07 -1.44
CA TYR A 454 -21.43 -10.79 -1.96
C TYR A 454 -22.26 -10.03 -0.92
N TYR A 455 -23.29 -10.65 -0.33
CA TYR A 455 -24.13 -9.98 0.66
C TYR A 455 -23.41 -9.71 1.98
N ARG A 456 -22.49 -10.59 2.39
CA ARG A 456 -21.67 -10.39 3.60
C ARG A 456 -20.75 -9.17 3.43
N ASN A 457 -20.07 -9.05 2.29
CA ASN A 457 -19.20 -7.92 1.98
C ASN A 457 -19.99 -6.61 1.82
N ALA A 458 -21.24 -6.67 1.37
CA ALA A 458 -22.14 -5.53 1.30
C ALA A 458 -22.79 -5.14 2.65
N GLY A 459 -22.50 -5.87 3.74
CA GLY A 459 -23.01 -5.58 5.09
C GLY A 459 -24.38 -6.20 5.42
N TRP A 460 -24.96 -7.01 4.55
CA TRP A 460 -26.29 -7.63 4.71
C TRP A 460 -26.18 -9.01 5.36
N ASN A 461 -25.69 -9.06 6.60
CA ASN A 461 -25.36 -10.31 7.29
C ASN A 461 -26.54 -11.28 7.45
N LEU A 462 -27.77 -10.76 7.63
CA LEU A 462 -28.97 -11.58 7.72
C LEU A 462 -29.26 -12.33 6.41
N ILE A 463 -29.33 -11.58 5.30
CA ILE A 463 -29.56 -12.14 3.96
C ILE A 463 -28.43 -13.12 3.62
N ALA A 464 -27.18 -12.75 3.88
CA ALA A 464 -26.03 -13.62 3.65
C ALA A 464 -26.14 -14.95 4.42
N SER A 465 -26.65 -14.91 5.66
CA SER A 465 -26.84 -16.10 6.50
C SER A 465 -27.96 -16.99 5.95
N ASP A 466 -29.11 -16.42 5.61
CA ASP A 466 -30.24 -17.16 5.05
C ASP A 466 -29.89 -17.83 3.71
N VAL A 467 -29.19 -17.09 2.85
CA VAL A 467 -28.66 -17.60 1.57
C VAL A 467 -27.69 -18.75 1.79
N LEU A 468 -26.79 -18.63 2.78
CA LEU A 468 -25.85 -19.69 3.11
C LEU A 468 -26.56 -20.95 3.63
N VAL A 469 -27.63 -20.79 4.43
CA VAL A 469 -28.45 -21.92 4.88
C VAL A 469 -29.13 -22.62 3.69
N GLN A 470 -29.68 -21.86 2.74
CA GLN A 470 -30.26 -22.44 1.52
C GLN A 470 -29.21 -23.16 0.67
N TYR A 471 -28.03 -22.54 0.49
CA TYR A 471 -26.92 -23.12 -0.25
C TYR A 471 -26.44 -24.43 0.38
N VAL A 472 -26.21 -24.45 1.70
CA VAL A 472 -25.85 -25.65 2.46
C VAL A 472 -26.92 -26.74 2.32
N THR A 473 -28.20 -26.37 2.41
CA THR A 473 -29.31 -27.32 2.25
C THR A 473 -29.35 -27.93 0.84
N CYS A 474 -29.02 -27.16 -0.20
CA CYS A 474 -28.91 -27.67 -1.56
C CYS A 474 -27.73 -28.66 -1.68
N LEU A 475 -26.57 -28.32 -1.11
CA LEU A 475 -25.40 -29.21 -1.11
C LEU A 475 -25.66 -30.52 -0.37
N GLU A 476 -26.30 -30.48 0.80
CA GLU A 476 -26.67 -31.67 1.57
C GLU A 476 -27.62 -32.60 0.78
N LYS A 477 -28.54 -32.03 -0.02
CA LYS A 477 -29.53 -32.81 -0.81
C LYS A 477 -29.02 -33.35 -2.14
N LEU A 478 -27.97 -32.76 -2.73
CA LEU A 478 -27.43 -33.18 -4.01
C LEU A 478 -26.51 -34.41 -3.89
N GLU A 479 -25.99 -34.70 -2.69
CA GLU A 479 -25.06 -35.81 -2.40
C GLU A 479 -23.89 -35.94 -3.39
N ALA A 480 -23.50 -34.83 -4.04
CA ALA A 480 -22.41 -34.80 -5.01
C ALA A 480 -21.05 -34.91 -4.30
N LYS A 481 -20.09 -35.61 -4.93
CA LYS A 481 -18.73 -35.76 -4.36
C LYS A 481 -17.87 -34.51 -4.52
N THR A 482 -18.07 -33.77 -5.61
CA THR A 482 -17.36 -32.54 -5.94
C THR A 482 -18.33 -31.46 -6.39
N VAL A 483 -17.94 -30.20 -6.19
CA VAL A 483 -18.64 -29.00 -6.65
C VAL A 483 -17.65 -28.18 -7.46
N SER A 484 -18.03 -27.79 -8.67
CA SER A 484 -17.20 -26.91 -9.50
C SER A 484 -17.29 -25.48 -8.96
N ILE A 485 -16.16 -24.94 -8.48
CA ILE A 485 -15.99 -23.56 -8.04
C ILE A 485 -14.89 -22.93 -8.89
N GLU A 486 -15.21 -21.85 -9.62
CA GLU A 486 -14.23 -21.15 -10.48
C GLU A 486 -13.48 -22.05 -11.48
N GLU A 487 -14.19 -23.04 -12.06
CA GLU A 487 -13.65 -24.05 -12.97
C GLU A 487 -12.76 -25.14 -12.32
N GLU A 488 -12.61 -25.13 -11.00
CA GLU A 488 -11.95 -26.19 -10.23
C GLU A 488 -12.96 -27.10 -9.52
N ASP A 489 -12.73 -28.42 -9.58
CA ASP A 489 -13.55 -29.40 -8.86
C ASP A 489 -13.09 -29.49 -7.39
N VAL A 490 -13.81 -28.81 -6.51
CA VAL A 490 -13.54 -28.82 -5.07
C VAL A 490 -14.35 -29.94 -4.39
N PRO A 491 -13.77 -30.72 -3.46
CA PRO A 491 -14.53 -31.70 -2.68
C PRO A 491 -15.69 -31.05 -1.93
N THR A 492 -16.91 -31.59 -2.07
CA THR A 492 -18.11 -31.06 -1.41
C THR A 492 -17.94 -31.01 0.11
N ILE A 493 -17.17 -31.95 0.68
CA ILE A 493 -16.84 -32.01 2.10
C ILE A 493 -16.09 -30.75 2.57
N SER A 494 -15.11 -30.26 1.80
CA SER A 494 -14.38 -29.02 2.12
C SER A 494 -15.29 -27.79 2.02
N VAL A 495 -16.16 -27.75 1.01
CA VAL A 495 -17.13 -26.65 0.81
C VAL A 495 -18.15 -26.60 1.95
N LEU A 496 -18.67 -27.76 2.37
CA LEU A 496 -19.56 -27.88 3.51
C LEU A 496 -18.85 -27.49 4.83
N ALA A 497 -17.63 -27.97 5.05
CA ALA A 497 -16.84 -27.61 6.24
C ALA A 497 -16.63 -26.09 6.34
N ASN A 498 -16.25 -25.43 5.24
CA ASN A 498 -16.11 -23.96 5.18
C ASN A 498 -17.45 -23.25 5.43
N SER A 499 -18.53 -23.73 4.83
CA SER A 499 -19.87 -23.16 4.99
C SER A 499 -20.37 -23.27 6.44
N TYR A 500 -20.13 -24.40 7.10
CA TYR A 500 -20.48 -24.58 8.51
C TYR A 500 -19.69 -23.63 9.42
N LEU A 501 -18.38 -23.46 9.20
CA LEU A 501 -17.57 -22.48 9.94
C LEU A 501 -18.10 -21.04 9.74
N ASN A 502 -18.47 -20.69 8.50
CA ASN A 502 -19.07 -19.38 8.22
C ASN A 502 -20.41 -19.20 8.96
N LEU A 503 -21.26 -20.23 9.06
CA LEU A 503 -22.49 -20.18 9.84
C LEU A 503 -22.24 -20.02 11.35
N VAL A 504 -21.22 -20.69 11.90
CA VAL A 504 -20.83 -20.57 13.32
C VAL A 504 -20.40 -19.13 13.66
N THR A 505 -19.68 -18.48 12.75
CA THR A 505 -19.14 -17.12 12.95
C THR A 505 -20.17 -16.01 12.73
N THR A 506 -21.38 -16.32 12.26
CA THR A 506 -22.46 -15.33 12.08
C THR A 506 -23.00 -14.77 13.42
N PRO A 507 -23.38 -13.48 13.49
CA PRO A 507 -23.85 -12.89 14.74
C PRO A 507 -25.26 -13.33 15.19
N GLN A 508 -26.15 -13.78 14.30
CA GLN A 508 -27.59 -13.98 14.58
C GLN A 508 -28.12 -15.39 14.25
N GLY A 509 -27.36 -16.46 14.54
CA GLY A 509 -27.79 -17.86 14.36
C GLY A 509 -28.24 -18.53 15.67
N THR A 510 -29.41 -19.18 15.66
CA THR A 510 -29.99 -19.89 16.82
C THR A 510 -29.38 -21.27 17.09
N ASP A 511 -28.60 -21.83 16.15
CA ASP A 511 -28.15 -23.24 16.21
C ASP A 511 -26.64 -23.43 15.92
N LYS A 512 -25.80 -22.54 16.46
CA LYS A 512 -24.34 -22.56 16.24
C LYS A 512 -23.66 -23.87 16.67
N ILE A 513 -24.17 -24.49 17.74
CA ILE A 513 -23.63 -25.76 18.27
C ILE A 513 -23.81 -26.87 17.24
N THR A 514 -24.96 -26.92 16.57
CA THR A 514 -25.23 -27.93 15.54
C THR A 514 -24.30 -27.77 14.34
N TRP A 515 -24.07 -26.54 13.88
CA TRP A 515 -23.14 -26.27 12.78
C TRP A 515 -21.69 -26.61 13.14
N TRP A 516 -21.26 -26.31 14.38
CA TRP A 516 -19.94 -26.67 14.88
C TRP A 516 -19.73 -28.19 14.92
N ASN A 517 -20.71 -28.94 15.44
CA ASN A 517 -20.65 -30.40 15.48
C ASN A 517 -20.63 -31.02 14.07
N LYS A 518 -21.38 -30.44 13.12
CA LYS A 518 -21.32 -30.85 11.70
C LYS A 518 -19.95 -30.58 11.07
N PHE A 519 -19.30 -29.46 11.40
CA PHE A 519 -17.92 -29.20 10.98
C PHE A 519 -16.94 -30.23 11.55
N LEU A 520 -16.99 -30.51 12.86
CA LEU A 520 -16.12 -31.51 13.50
C LEU A 520 -16.30 -32.92 12.92
N ALA A 521 -17.48 -33.28 12.44
CA ALA A 521 -17.70 -34.56 11.78
C ALA A 521 -17.02 -34.68 10.41
N LEU A 522 -16.73 -33.54 9.75
CA LEU A 522 -16.16 -33.50 8.40
C LEU A 522 -14.66 -33.11 8.37
N ASN A 523 -14.16 -32.46 9.43
CA ASN A 523 -12.83 -31.84 9.46
C ASN A 523 -11.66 -32.82 9.24
N GLU A 524 -11.81 -34.10 9.59
CA GLU A 524 -10.80 -35.14 9.39
C GLU A 524 -10.61 -35.46 7.90
N ASN A 525 -11.64 -35.26 7.08
CA ASN A 525 -11.60 -35.55 5.65
C ASN A 525 -11.56 -34.28 4.79
N ALA A 526 -11.70 -33.10 5.39
CA ALA A 526 -11.63 -31.81 4.72
C ALA A 526 -10.20 -31.27 4.74
N GLN A 527 -9.68 -30.90 3.57
CA GLN A 527 -8.52 -30.01 3.47
C GLN A 527 -9.05 -28.60 3.33
N LEU A 528 -8.84 -27.77 4.35
CA LEU A 528 -9.36 -26.41 4.43
C LEU A 528 -8.37 -25.51 5.16
N VAL A 529 -8.17 -24.31 4.62
CA VAL A 529 -7.52 -23.18 5.31
C VAL A 529 -8.60 -22.16 5.64
N TYR A 530 -8.69 -21.74 6.90
CA TYR A 530 -9.73 -20.83 7.39
C TYR A 530 -9.10 -19.69 8.20
N SER A 531 -9.70 -18.49 8.15
CA SER A 531 -9.19 -17.36 8.91
C SER A 531 -9.42 -17.55 10.42
N LEU A 532 -8.35 -17.45 11.20
CA LEU A 532 -8.38 -17.60 12.66
C LEU A 532 -9.15 -16.44 13.33
N ASP A 533 -9.03 -15.21 12.82
CA ASP A 533 -9.69 -14.01 13.37
C ASP A 533 -11.23 -14.07 13.28
N LEU A 534 -11.76 -14.87 12.37
CA LEU A 534 -13.22 -15.09 12.31
C LEU A 534 -13.71 -15.94 13.49
N LEU A 535 -12.86 -16.80 14.04
CA LEU A 535 -13.21 -17.80 15.06
C LEU A 535 -12.89 -17.34 16.49
N MET A 536 -11.72 -16.71 16.70
CA MET A 536 -11.22 -16.32 18.01
C MET A 536 -10.28 -15.11 17.92
N THR A 537 -10.09 -14.41 19.02
CA THR A 537 -9.11 -13.34 19.16
C THR A 537 -7.81 -13.90 19.72
N THR A 538 -6.66 -13.52 19.18
CA THR A 538 -5.35 -14.00 19.65
C THR A 538 -4.39 -12.85 19.90
N GLU A 539 -3.76 -12.83 21.08
CA GLU A 539 -2.75 -11.86 21.47
C GLU A 539 -1.43 -12.57 21.82
N VAL A 540 -0.32 -12.13 21.20
CA VAL A 540 1.02 -12.66 21.48
C VAL A 540 1.72 -11.73 22.45
N ASP A 541 2.25 -12.27 23.55
CA ASP A 541 3.07 -11.52 24.51
C ASP A 541 4.39 -11.09 23.87
N GLU A 542 4.88 -9.90 24.20
CA GLU A 542 6.12 -9.36 23.65
C GLU A 542 7.39 -9.96 24.28
N LYS A 543 7.24 -10.68 25.40
CA LYS A 543 8.35 -11.20 26.19
C LYS A 543 8.60 -12.67 25.88
N VAL A 544 9.86 -13.01 25.64
CA VAL A 544 10.33 -14.38 25.50
C VAL A 544 10.96 -14.84 26.81
N CYS A 545 10.65 -16.04 27.27
CA CYS A 545 11.20 -16.65 28.49
C CYS A 545 11.90 -17.98 28.17
N LEU A 546 12.51 -18.61 29.19
CA LEU A 546 13.01 -19.99 29.10
C LEU A 546 11.98 -20.92 29.75
N SER A 547 11.44 -21.87 28.99
CA SER A 547 10.58 -22.93 29.53
C SER A 547 11.42 -24.08 30.11
N ALA A 548 12.56 -24.36 29.48
CA ALA A 548 13.56 -25.32 29.93
C ALA A 548 14.98 -24.84 29.58
N SER A 549 16.00 -25.61 29.95
CA SER A 549 17.39 -25.28 29.60
C SER A 549 17.58 -25.27 28.08
N ASN A 550 18.07 -24.17 27.52
CA ASN A 550 18.19 -23.92 26.07
C ASN A 550 16.87 -23.97 25.26
N THR A 551 15.70 -24.05 25.91
CA THR A 551 14.38 -24.00 25.24
C THR A 551 13.72 -22.67 25.55
N TYR A 552 13.39 -21.92 24.50
CA TYR A 552 12.77 -20.61 24.58
C TYR A 552 11.26 -20.73 24.40
N ALA A 553 10.49 -19.89 25.07
CA ALA A 553 9.04 -19.88 24.95
C ALA A 553 8.46 -18.47 24.85
N ILE A 554 7.30 -18.39 24.19
CA ILE A 554 6.49 -17.18 24.06
C ILE A 554 5.04 -17.52 24.40
N ILE A 555 4.36 -16.59 25.07
CA ILE A 555 2.98 -16.80 25.52
C ILE A 555 2.02 -16.28 24.46
N LEU A 556 1.07 -17.12 24.07
CA LEU A 556 -0.06 -16.80 23.22
C LEU A 556 -1.34 -16.82 24.07
N ASN A 557 -2.02 -15.69 24.18
CA ASN A 557 -3.32 -15.57 24.82
C ASN A 557 -4.42 -15.75 23.77
N ILE A 558 -5.32 -16.72 24.01
CA ILE A 558 -6.51 -16.95 23.19
C ILE A 558 -7.73 -16.40 23.94
N LEU A 559 -8.46 -15.50 23.27
CA LEU A 559 -9.59 -14.72 23.78
C LEU A 559 -10.82 -14.91 22.87
N ASP A 560 -12.00 -14.59 23.39
CA ASP A 560 -13.28 -14.51 22.65
C ASP A 560 -13.57 -15.71 21.74
N MET A 561 -13.24 -16.92 22.19
CA MET A 561 -13.45 -18.13 21.40
C MET A 561 -14.95 -18.32 21.12
N LYS A 562 -15.36 -18.30 19.85
CA LYS A 562 -16.78 -18.46 19.45
C LYS A 562 -17.26 -19.92 19.47
N VAL A 563 -16.41 -20.82 19.92
CA VAL A 563 -16.62 -22.27 19.95
C VAL A 563 -17.20 -22.69 21.30
N MET A 564 -18.11 -23.67 21.29
CA MET A 564 -18.93 -24.04 22.46
C MET A 564 -18.60 -25.43 23.03
N THR A 565 -17.61 -26.14 22.46
CA THR A 565 -17.12 -27.44 22.94
C THR A 565 -15.60 -27.51 22.91
N ASP A 566 -15.01 -28.24 23.85
CA ASP A 566 -13.55 -28.43 23.90
C ASP A 566 -13.02 -29.10 22.63
N VAL A 567 -11.82 -28.69 22.20
CA VAL A 567 -11.24 -29.10 20.91
C VAL A 567 -9.82 -29.60 21.09
N SER A 568 -9.52 -30.76 20.51
CA SER A 568 -8.15 -31.26 20.40
C SER A 568 -7.43 -30.54 19.27
N ILE A 569 -6.36 -29.81 19.61
CA ILE A 569 -5.50 -29.10 18.66
C ILE A 569 -4.27 -29.94 18.38
N ARG A 570 -3.98 -30.15 17.10
CA ARG A 570 -2.84 -30.95 16.64
C ARG A 570 -1.53 -30.19 16.78
N SER A 571 -1.52 -28.92 16.34
CA SER A 571 -0.35 -28.04 16.47
C SER A 571 -0.75 -26.58 16.42
N VAL A 572 0.01 -25.73 17.13
CA VAL A 572 0.03 -24.28 16.96
C VAL A 572 1.45 -23.86 16.60
N LYS A 573 1.60 -22.99 15.61
CA LYS A 573 2.89 -22.48 15.13
C LYS A 573 2.81 -20.96 14.97
N LEU A 574 3.73 -20.26 15.61
CA LEU A 574 3.95 -18.83 15.45
C LEU A 574 5.26 -18.62 14.69
N LEU A 575 5.16 -18.02 13.51
CA LEU A 575 6.29 -17.71 12.65
C LEU A 575 6.71 -16.24 12.83
N THR A 576 8.00 -16.02 13.06
CA THR A 576 8.59 -14.68 13.22
C THR A 576 9.78 -14.48 12.27
N LYS A 577 10.00 -13.25 11.80
CA LYS A 577 11.10 -12.88 10.89
C LYS A 577 12.01 -11.84 11.51
N LYS A 578 13.32 -12.02 11.38
CA LYS A 578 14.29 -11.00 11.76
C LYS A 578 14.24 -9.82 10.80
N LYS A 579 14.19 -8.60 11.31
CA LYS A 579 14.13 -7.39 10.47
C LYS A 579 15.35 -7.30 9.53
N GLY A 580 15.10 -7.14 8.23
CA GLY A 580 16.12 -6.93 7.21
C GLY A 580 16.98 -8.15 6.86
N LYS A 581 16.67 -9.35 7.36
CA LYS A 581 17.36 -10.60 7.02
C LYS A 581 16.36 -11.74 6.81
N ASP A 582 16.71 -12.73 5.98
CA ASP A 582 15.90 -13.92 5.77
C ASP A 582 16.18 -14.98 6.84
N GLN A 583 15.94 -14.61 8.10
CA GLN A 583 16.14 -15.45 9.28
C GLN A 583 14.83 -15.56 10.05
N PHE A 584 14.38 -16.78 10.33
CA PHE A 584 13.08 -17.06 10.95
C PHE A 584 13.25 -17.80 12.27
N VAL A 585 12.34 -17.54 13.21
CA VAL A 585 12.18 -18.32 14.44
C VAL A 585 10.72 -18.77 14.51
N VAL A 586 10.53 -20.07 14.73
CA VAL A 586 9.21 -20.70 14.87
C VAL A 586 9.03 -21.13 16.32
N PHE A 587 7.99 -20.62 16.97
CA PHE A 587 7.53 -21.10 18.27
C PHE A 587 6.34 -22.02 18.06
N GLN A 588 6.31 -23.19 18.71
CA GLN A 588 5.27 -24.18 18.46
C GLN A 588 4.88 -24.97 19.70
N LYS A 589 3.66 -25.52 19.65
CA LYS A 589 3.15 -26.49 20.62
C LYS A 589 2.33 -27.54 19.88
N GLU A 590 2.54 -28.81 20.21
CA GLU A 590 1.82 -29.93 19.61
C GLU A 590 0.88 -30.60 20.61
N LEU A 591 -0.21 -31.20 20.10
CA LEU A 591 -1.14 -32.08 20.80
C LEU A 591 -1.59 -31.60 22.20
N PHE A 592 -2.64 -30.77 22.22
CA PHE A 592 -3.27 -30.33 23.48
C PHE A 592 -4.77 -30.10 23.32
N GLU A 593 -5.51 -30.14 24.43
CA GLU A 593 -6.93 -29.79 24.46
C GLU A 593 -7.10 -28.32 24.81
N LEU A 594 -7.92 -27.61 24.02
CA LEU A 594 -8.30 -26.22 24.27
C LEU A 594 -9.68 -26.20 24.91
N ALA A 595 -9.75 -25.77 26.18
CA ALA A 595 -10.98 -25.63 26.92
C ALA A 595 -11.74 -24.36 26.49
N THR A 596 -13.05 -24.47 26.31
CA THR A 596 -13.88 -23.41 25.73
C THR A 596 -14.32 -22.29 26.68
N GLN A 597 -14.06 -22.40 27.98
CA GLN A 597 -14.71 -21.56 29.00
C GLN A 597 -13.84 -20.44 29.62
N SER A 598 -12.62 -20.20 29.14
CA SER A 598 -11.79 -19.10 29.66
C SER A 598 -10.72 -18.64 28.68
N GLU A 599 -10.26 -17.40 28.87
CA GLU A 599 -8.96 -16.94 28.38
C GLU A 599 -7.92 -18.04 28.63
N THR A 600 -7.31 -18.53 27.56
CA THR A 600 -6.33 -19.61 27.64
C THR A 600 -4.96 -19.08 27.26
N LYS A 601 -4.00 -19.26 28.17
CA LYS A 601 -2.60 -18.94 27.93
C LYS A 601 -1.86 -20.18 27.44
N LEU A 602 -1.30 -20.10 26.24
CA LEU A 602 -0.53 -21.17 25.62
C LEU A 602 0.93 -20.77 25.56
N GLU A 603 1.79 -21.58 26.15
CA GLU A 603 3.23 -21.48 26.01
C GLU A 603 3.67 -22.19 24.73
N LEU A 604 4.18 -21.43 23.75
CA LEU A 604 4.73 -21.94 22.50
C LEU A 604 6.26 -21.98 22.60
N GLU A 605 6.87 -23.14 22.37
CA GLU A 605 8.29 -23.38 22.61
C GLU A 605 9.11 -23.45 21.33
N THR A 606 10.42 -23.20 21.44
CA THR A 606 11.39 -23.41 20.36
C THR A 606 12.75 -23.84 20.90
N THR A 607 13.38 -24.77 20.18
CA THR A 607 14.78 -25.20 20.39
C THR A 607 15.73 -24.57 19.37
N HIS A 608 15.18 -23.81 18.41
CA HIS A 608 15.90 -23.18 17.32
C HIS A 608 15.72 -21.66 17.40
N ILE A 609 16.66 -21.00 18.07
CA ILE A 609 16.56 -19.57 18.42
C ILE A 609 17.59 -18.73 17.66
N ALA A 610 17.22 -17.49 17.40
CA ALA A 610 18.11 -16.46 16.92
C ALA A 610 17.81 -15.16 17.66
N TYR A 611 18.85 -14.40 18.00
CA TYR A 611 18.70 -13.20 18.82
C TYR A 611 18.64 -11.92 17.98
N GLY A 612 17.92 -10.90 18.48
CA GLY A 612 17.70 -9.61 17.84
C GLY A 612 16.23 -9.20 17.78
N GLU A 613 15.91 -8.23 16.92
CA GLU A 613 14.55 -7.77 16.68
C GLU A 613 13.85 -8.61 15.60
N PHE A 614 12.68 -9.15 15.93
CA PHE A 614 11.83 -9.97 15.09
C PHE A 614 10.44 -9.33 14.92
N GLU A 615 9.82 -9.56 13.77
CA GLU A 615 8.46 -9.16 13.44
C GLU A 615 7.59 -10.43 13.36
N LEU A 616 6.34 -10.33 13.81
CA LEU A 616 5.36 -11.41 13.66
C LEU A 616 4.95 -11.55 12.18
N ILE A 617 4.89 -12.79 11.66
CA ILE A 617 4.46 -13.05 10.28
C ILE A 617 3.10 -13.73 10.26
N SER A 618 3.02 -14.90 10.88
CA SER A 618 1.81 -15.72 10.84
C SER A 618 1.65 -16.55 12.10
N LEU A 619 0.40 -16.83 12.42
CA LEU A 619 -0.02 -17.78 13.45
C LEU A 619 -0.91 -18.83 12.79
N GLU A 620 -0.53 -20.10 12.93
CA GLU A 620 -1.25 -21.24 12.39
C GLU A 620 -1.68 -22.17 13.52
N LEU A 621 -2.95 -22.56 13.53
CA LEU A 621 -3.55 -23.49 14.48
C LEU A 621 -4.24 -24.61 13.71
N VAL A 622 -3.94 -25.87 14.02
CA VAL A 622 -4.43 -27.03 13.27
C VAL A 622 -5.41 -27.86 14.10
N ILE A 623 -6.66 -27.99 13.62
CA ILE A 623 -7.70 -28.86 14.22
C ILE A 623 -8.08 -29.93 13.18
N GLY A 624 -7.85 -31.21 13.49
CA GLY A 624 -7.98 -32.30 12.52
C GLY A 624 -7.04 -32.07 11.33
N ASN A 625 -7.61 -31.89 10.13
CA ASN A 625 -6.89 -31.52 8.91
C ASN A 625 -7.17 -30.08 8.43
N THR A 626 -7.87 -29.27 9.23
CA THR A 626 -8.14 -27.85 8.92
C THR A 626 -7.08 -26.95 9.56
N VAL A 627 -6.51 -26.04 8.77
CA VAL A 627 -5.53 -25.04 9.21
C VAL A 627 -6.23 -23.70 9.41
N PHE A 628 -6.24 -23.21 10.65
CA PHE A 628 -6.69 -21.87 10.98
C PHE A 628 -5.49 -20.92 10.96
N SER A 629 -5.48 -19.96 10.04
CA SER A 629 -4.36 -19.06 9.83
C SER A 629 -4.72 -17.61 10.14
N LYS A 630 -3.73 -16.88 10.67
CA LYS A 630 -3.73 -15.43 10.83
C LYS A 630 -2.42 -14.89 10.28
N GLU A 631 -2.51 -13.92 9.39
CA GLU A 631 -1.36 -13.14 8.92
C GLU A 631 -1.30 -11.82 9.70
N TYR A 632 -0.10 -11.37 10.04
CA TYR A 632 0.11 -10.11 10.74
C TYR A 632 0.57 -9.04 9.75
N ASP A 633 -0.27 -8.03 9.54
CA ASP A 633 0.05 -6.85 8.71
C ASP A 633 0.88 -5.80 9.47
N GLU A 634 0.84 -5.83 10.80
CA GLU A 634 1.51 -4.86 11.67
C GLU A 634 2.93 -5.30 12.05
N TYR A 635 3.85 -4.34 12.09
CA TYR A 635 5.21 -4.51 12.61
C TYR A 635 5.22 -4.64 14.14
N LYS A 636 4.45 -5.57 14.72
CA LYS A 636 4.60 -5.90 16.14
C LYS A 636 5.96 -6.56 16.31
N LYS A 637 6.84 -5.90 17.07
CA LYS A 637 8.23 -6.31 17.23
C LYS A 637 8.41 -7.08 18.53
N ILE A 638 9.07 -8.22 18.42
CA ILE A 638 9.55 -9.01 19.55
C ILE A 638 11.05 -8.88 19.59
N LEU A 639 11.59 -8.58 20.77
CA LEU A 639 13.02 -8.50 20.99
C LEU A 639 13.47 -9.77 21.71
N ILE A 640 14.22 -10.61 21.00
CA ILE A 640 14.71 -11.88 21.52
C ILE A 640 16.15 -11.69 22.01
N HIS A 641 16.37 -11.82 23.31
CA HIS A 641 17.69 -11.73 23.93
C HIS A 641 18.21 -13.11 24.40
N PRO A 642 19.54 -13.29 24.48
CA PRO A 642 20.11 -14.44 25.16
C PRO A 642 19.66 -14.46 26.63
N LEU A 643 19.15 -15.61 27.09
CA LEU A 643 18.69 -15.84 28.46
C LEU A 643 19.54 -16.95 29.07
N TYR A 644 19.79 -16.86 30.38
CA TYR A 644 20.66 -17.81 31.06
C TYR A 644 19.92 -18.65 32.10
N SER A 645 20.20 -19.95 32.06
CA SER A 645 19.93 -20.88 33.15
C SER A 645 21.22 -21.61 33.51
N VAL A 646 21.38 -22.01 34.76
CA VAL A 646 22.58 -22.72 35.30
C VAL A 646 22.95 -23.94 34.45
N ASN A 647 21.97 -24.52 33.78
CA ASN A 647 22.10 -25.74 32.99
C ASN A 647 22.17 -25.49 31.47
N ASN A 648 22.23 -24.23 31.02
CA ASN A 648 22.36 -23.91 29.60
C ASN A 648 23.76 -24.26 29.11
N PHE A 649 23.84 -24.99 28.00
CA PHE A 649 25.07 -25.10 27.23
C PHE A 649 25.20 -23.89 26.32
N HIS A 650 26.37 -23.27 26.29
CA HIS A 650 26.69 -22.20 25.34
C HIS A 650 28.19 -22.12 25.11
N VAL A 651 28.56 -21.53 23.97
CA VAL A 651 29.96 -21.26 23.60
C VAL A 651 30.16 -19.75 23.63
N VAL A 652 31.06 -19.29 24.49
CA VAL A 652 31.42 -17.87 24.63
C VAL A 652 32.60 -17.57 23.71
N LEU A 653 32.45 -16.53 22.89
CA LEU A 653 33.49 -15.98 22.02
C LEU A 653 33.86 -14.59 22.54
N LYS A 654 35.14 -14.35 22.84
CA LYS A 654 35.63 -13.06 23.37
C LYS A 654 37.09 -12.80 23.01
N GLU A 655 37.57 -11.60 23.32
CA GLU A 655 39.00 -11.28 23.26
C GLU A 655 39.79 -12.08 24.34
N PRO A 656 40.97 -12.63 24.01
CA PRO A 656 41.81 -13.33 24.98
C PRO A 656 42.34 -12.39 26.07
N CYS A 657 42.30 -12.83 27.32
CA CYS A 657 42.92 -12.10 28.44
C CYS A 657 44.45 -12.00 28.32
N GLU A 658 45.09 -12.95 27.64
CA GLU A 658 46.52 -12.91 27.32
C GLU A 658 46.72 -12.60 25.85
N ARG A 659 47.19 -11.39 25.56
CA ARG A 659 47.31 -10.85 24.21
C ARG A 659 48.79 -10.77 23.82
N ASN A 660 49.11 -11.26 22.63
CA ASN A 660 50.41 -11.08 22.00
C ASN A 660 50.24 -10.14 20.81
N LEU A 661 50.91 -8.99 20.79
CA LEU A 661 50.78 -8.01 19.71
C LEU A 661 51.23 -8.53 18.33
N GLU A 662 51.99 -9.62 18.29
CA GLU A 662 52.39 -10.28 17.05
C GLU A 662 51.31 -11.19 16.45
N LYS A 663 50.27 -11.54 17.22
CA LYS A 663 49.24 -12.51 16.83
C LYS A 663 47.85 -12.00 17.18
N ASN A 664 46.96 -12.01 16.19
CA ASN A 664 45.56 -11.74 16.43
C ASN A 664 44.83 -13.05 16.75
N GLU A 665 44.24 -13.15 17.94
CA GLU A 665 43.60 -14.35 18.46
C GLU A 665 42.21 -14.04 19.03
N LEU A 666 41.28 -14.98 18.87
CA LEU A 666 39.98 -15.00 19.57
C LEU A 666 39.97 -16.15 20.59
N GLU A 667 39.41 -15.92 21.77
CA GLU A 667 39.25 -16.93 22.81
C GLU A 667 37.84 -17.54 22.76
N LEU A 668 37.78 -18.88 22.76
CA LEU A 668 36.55 -19.65 22.89
C LEU A 668 36.51 -20.41 24.21
N LYS A 669 35.38 -20.31 24.90
CA LYS A 669 35.11 -21.05 26.13
C LYS A 669 33.74 -21.72 26.07
N THR A 670 33.69 -23.01 26.37
CA THR A 670 32.42 -23.74 26.52
C THR A 670 31.97 -23.70 27.97
N VAL A 671 30.67 -23.55 28.18
CA VAL A 671 30.04 -23.66 29.51
C VAL A 671 29.06 -24.83 29.49
N ASN A 672 29.13 -25.70 30.50
CA ASN A 672 28.31 -26.92 30.62
C ASN A 672 28.44 -27.90 29.43
N ALA A 673 29.63 -28.04 28.84
CA ALA A 673 29.87 -28.93 27.70
C ALA A 673 29.62 -30.41 28.03
N GLU A 674 29.74 -30.78 29.31
CA GLU A 674 29.47 -32.12 29.82
C GLU A 674 27.98 -32.52 29.75
N ARG A 675 27.08 -31.56 29.45
CA ARG A 675 25.63 -31.76 29.42
C ARG A 675 25.06 -31.93 28.02
N VAL A 676 25.91 -31.97 27.01
CA VAL A 676 25.53 -32.16 25.61
C VAL A 676 26.27 -33.35 25.02
N GLU A 677 25.63 -34.07 24.10
CA GLU A 677 26.22 -35.23 23.44
C GLU A 677 27.37 -34.79 22.50
N ASN A 678 27.09 -33.77 21.70
CA ASN A 678 28.02 -33.14 20.77
C ASN A 678 27.54 -31.72 20.45
N PHE A 679 28.47 -30.90 19.95
CA PHE A 679 28.16 -29.57 19.44
C PHE A 679 29.02 -29.23 18.22
N GLU A 680 28.52 -28.30 17.43
CA GLU A 680 29.20 -27.61 16.33
C GLU A 680 28.92 -26.10 16.44
N CYS A 681 29.97 -25.30 16.48
CA CYS A 681 29.95 -23.85 16.53
C CYS A 681 30.64 -23.32 15.26
N LYS A 682 29.85 -22.78 14.33
CA LYS A 682 30.33 -22.05 13.16
C LYS A 682 30.52 -20.57 13.54
N ILE A 683 31.67 -20.03 13.17
CA ILE A 683 32.10 -18.66 13.41
C ILE A 683 32.36 -18.02 12.05
N GLU A 684 31.68 -16.93 11.76
CA GLU A 684 31.75 -16.24 10.48
C GLU A 684 31.96 -14.74 10.69
N ILE A 685 33.02 -14.19 10.10
CA ILE A 685 33.30 -12.76 10.20
C ILE A 685 32.46 -12.01 9.16
N LEU A 686 31.63 -11.07 9.63
CA LEU A 686 30.72 -10.31 8.78
C LEU A 686 31.46 -9.17 8.05
N GLU A 687 30.95 -8.75 6.89
CA GLU A 687 31.46 -7.55 6.20
C GLU A 687 31.21 -6.28 7.03
N PRO A 688 32.08 -5.25 6.94
CA PRO A 688 33.12 -5.01 5.93
C PRO A 688 34.51 -5.58 6.27
N PHE A 689 34.65 -6.40 7.32
CA PHE A 689 35.97 -6.79 7.82
C PHE A 689 36.69 -7.77 6.86
N SER A 690 37.87 -7.35 6.37
CA SER A 690 38.76 -8.16 5.54
C SER A 690 39.67 -9.03 6.40
N VAL A 691 39.07 -10.00 7.11
CA VAL A 691 39.76 -10.90 8.04
C VAL A 691 39.56 -12.35 7.64
N ASP A 692 40.65 -13.11 7.58
CA ASP A 692 40.61 -14.57 7.38
C ASP A 692 41.16 -15.27 8.63
N PHE A 693 40.60 -16.42 8.99
CA PHE A 693 41.20 -17.29 9.99
C PHE A 693 42.46 -17.94 9.43
N ALA A 694 43.56 -17.89 10.19
CA ALA A 694 44.90 -18.30 9.74
C ALA A 694 44.98 -19.78 9.35
N GLU A 695 44.14 -20.63 9.97
CA GLU A 695 44.14 -22.07 9.73
C GLU A 695 43.35 -22.48 8.49
N THR A 696 42.26 -21.77 8.19
CA THR A 696 41.36 -22.12 7.08
C THR A 696 41.57 -21.24 5.86
N ASN A 697 42.30 -20.13 5.99
CA ASN A 697 42.38 -19.06 5.00
C ASN A 697 40.99 -18.65 4.48
N SER A 698 40.03 -18.58 5.40
CA SER A 698 38.62 -18.30 5.12
C SER A 698 38.03 -17.41 6.21
N LYS A 699 36.97 -16.67 5.86
CA LYS A 699 36.14 -15.91 6.82
C LYS A 699 35.33 -16.80 7.76
N ASN A 700 35.28 -18.11 7.49
CA ASN A 700 34.55 -19.10 8.27
C ASN A 700 35.50 -20.02 9.03
N PHE A 701 35.11 -20.35 10.27
CA PHE A 701 35.77 -21.35 11.10
C PHE A 701 34.73 -22.20 11.81
N ILE A 702 34.94 -23.52 11.87
CA ILE A 702 34.01 -24.45 12.49
C ILE A 702 34.73 -25.20 13.61
N VAL A 703 34.18 -25.11 14.82
CA VAL A 703 34.62 -25.83 16.00
C VAL A 703 33.56 -26.82 16.42
N ASN A 704 33.97 -28.04 16.75
CA ASN A 704 33.09 -29.07 17.29
C ASN A 704 33.72 -29.72 18.52
N SER A 705 32.95 -30.62 19.14
CA SER A 705 33.40 -31.37 20.32
C SER A 705 34.72 -32.14 20.15
N ALA A 706 35.08 -32.57 18.93
CA ALA A 706 36.29 -33.37 18.67
C ALA A 706 37.53 -32.53 18.36
N ASN A 707 37.37 -31.32 17.82
CA ASN A 707 38.46 -30.44 17.39
C ASN A 707 38.52 -29.11 18.18
N PHE A 708 37.94 -29.09 19.39
CA PHE A 708 37.84 -27.87 20.20
C PHE A 708 39.20 -27.22 20.45
N LYS A 709 39.30 -25.94 20.07
CA LYS A 709 40.45 -25.08 20.35
C LYS A 709 39.98 -23.87 21.14
N SER A 710 40.66 -23.58 22.25
CA SER A 710 40.37 -22.42 23.09
C SER A 710 40.84 -21.11 22.48
N ARG A 711 41.78 -21.14 21.52
CA ARG A 711 42.28 -19.94 20.82
C ARG A 711 42.29 -20.16 19.31
N ILE A 712 41.79 -19.17 18.56
CA ILE A 712 41.73 -19.19 17.09
C ILE A 712 42.48 -17.97 16.56
N GLN A 713 43.49 -18.20 15.71
CA GLN A 713 44.26 -17.13 15.08
C GLN A 713 43.58 -16.60 13.82
N TYR A 714 43.66 -15.29 13.60
CA TYR A 714 43.16 -14.63 12.40
C TYR A 714 44.16 -13.61 11.84
N ILE A 715 43.99 -13.26 10.56
CA ILE A 715 44.87 -12.37 9.79
C ILE A 715 44.03 -11.24 9.22
N CYS A 716 44.39 -10.00 9.53
CA CYS A 716 43.77 -8.81 8.95
C CYS A 716 44.49 -8.43 7.65
N LYS A 717 43.73 -8.21 6.56
CA LYS A 717 44.28 -7.83 5.25
C LYS A 717 44.39 -6.30 5.03
N GLU A 718 43.68 -5.51 5.82
CA GLU A 718 43.60 -4.04 5.72
C GLU A 718 43.82 -3.39 7.10
N GLU A 719 44.11 -2.08 7.14
CA GLU A 719 44.33 -1.33 8.39
C GLU A 719 43.11 -1.40 9.32
N GLN A 720 43.40 -1.54 10.61
CA GLN A 720 42.53 -2.11 11.63
C GLN A 720 41.23 -1.32 11.85
N SER A 721 40.08 -1.99 11.74
CA SER A 721 38.90 -1.60 12.50
C SER A 721 39.10 -1.93 13.98
N LEU A 722 38.68 -1.05 14.86
CA LEU A 722 38.74 -1.28 16.32
C LEU A 722 37.77 -2.37 16.79
N GLU A 723 36.74 -2.68 15.99
CA GLU A 723 35.67 -3.65 16.31
C GLU A 723 35.55 -4.72 15.21
N LEU A 724 35.27 -5.97 15.60
CA LEU A 724 34.87 -7.06 14.70
C LEU A 724 33.45 -7.53 15.03
N HIS A 725 32.62 -7.74 14.00
CA HIS A 725 31.31 -8.38 14.13
C HIS A 725 31.38 -9.82 13.65
N VAL A 726 31.08 -10.75 14.55
CA VAL A 726 31.20 -12.18 14.30
C VAL A 726 29.83 -12.85 14.42
N LEU A 727 29.35 -13.46 13.34
CA LEU A 727 28.18 -14.32 13.36
C LEU A 727 28.57 -15.68 13.93
N GLN A 728 27.96 -16.04 15.04
CA GLN A 728 28.13 -17.31 15.71
C GLN A 728 26.87 -18.14 15.57
N THR A 729 26.99 -19.32 14.97
CA THR A 729 25.93 -20.31 14.84
C THR A 729 26.33 -21.56 15.63
N LEU A 730 25.66 -21.80 16.74
CA LEU A 730 25.86 -22.96 17.60
C LEU A 730 24.75 -23.98 17.33
N THR A 731 25.12 -25.24 17.15
CA THR A 731 24.19 -26.38 17.09
C THR A 731 24.68 -27.46 18.04
N PHE A 732 23.78 -28.09 18.77
CA PHE A 732 24.14 -29.14 19.72
C PHE A 732 22.98 -30.08 19.97
N LYS A 733 23.30 -31.26 20.51
CA LYS A 733 22.31 -32.27 20.85
C LYS A 733 22.30 -32.54 22.35
N ARG A 734 21.10 -32.54 22.92
CA ARG A 734 20.87 -32.82 24.33
C ARG A 734 19.63 -33.69 24.47
N ASP A 735 19.75 -34.78 25.21
CA ASP A 735 18.65 -35.72 25.50
C ASP A 735 17.92 -36.19 24.22
N GLY A 736 18.64 -36.40 23.11
CA GLY A 736 18.03 -36.77 21.82
C GLY A 736 17.51 -35.61 20.96
N VAL A 737 17.35 -34.40 21.52
CA VAL A 737 16.78 -33.22 20.84
C VAL A 737 17.89 -32.33 20.27
N LEU A 738 17.67 -31.80 19.06
CA LEU A 738 18.58 -30.88 18.39
C LEU A 738 18.24 -29.43 18.76
N TYR A 739 19.26 -28.66 19.12
CA TYR A 739 19.18 -27.25 19.44
C TYR A 739 20.02 -26.44 18.45
N SER A 740 19.59 -25.22 18.15
CA SER A 740 20.41 -24.26 17.40
C SER A 740 20.25 -22.85 17.93
N GLU A 741 21.36 -22.13 18.07
CA GLU A 741 21.40 -20.75 18.53
C GLU A 741 22.21 -19.90 17.54
N VAL A 742 21.67 -18.75 17.13
CA VAL A 742 22.36 -17.82 16.22
C VAL A 742 22.47 -16.43 16.83
N GLN A 743 23.69 -15.91 16.92
CA GLN A 743 23.97 -14.61 17.51
C GLN A 743 25.05 -13.84 16.76
N ILE A 744 25.06 -12.51 16.91
CA ILE A 744 26.15 -11.65 16.43
C ILE A 744 26.91 -11.16 17.65
N VAL A 745 28.18 -11.50 17.75
CA VAL A 745 29.10 -11.11 18.82
C VAL A 745 29.95 -9.95 18.34
N LYS A 746 30.06 -8.90 19.15
CA LYS A 746 30.93 -7.74 18.92
C LYS A 746 32.22 -7.94 19.72
N ILE A 747 33.37 -7.84 19.06
CA ILE A 747 34.68 -8.04 19.68
C ILE A 747 35.51 -6.77 19.46
N ASP A 748 35.81 -6.06 20.55
CA ASP A 748 36.69 -4.91 20.57
C ASP A 748 38.16 -5.37 20.59
N HIS A 749 39.01 -4.71 19.81
CA HIS A 749 40.44 -5.00 19.69
C HIS A 749 41.31 -3.82 20.10
N GLN A 750 40.76 -2.81 20.76
CA GLN A 750 41.47 -1.61 21.17
C GLN A 750 42.56 -1.92 22.23
N ILE A 751 43.79 -1.44 22.01
CA ILE A 751 44.92 -1.68 22.92
C ILE A 751 44.91 -0.63 24.04
N GLU A 752 44.73 -1.06 25.29
CA GLU A 752 44.45 -0.20 26.45
C GLU A 752 45.64 0.66 26.92
N MET A 753 46.86 0.34 26.49
CA MET A 753 48.09 1.00 26.94
C MET A 753 49.04 1.40 25.79
N SER A 754 49.95 2.32 26.08
CA SER A 754 51.09 2.66 25.23
C SER A 754 52.37 2.19 25.88
N ILE A 755 53.27 1.59 25.09
CA ILE A 755 54.58 1.14 25.57
C ILE A 755 55.62 1.72 24.63
N SER A 756 56.53 2.51 25.19
CA SER A 756 57.73 3.00 24.50
C SER A 756 58.97 2.47 25.19
N VAL A 757 60.04 2.27 24.43
CA VAL A 757 61.30 1.73 24.95
C VAL A 757 62.42 2.72 24.69
N ASN A 758 63.23 2.98 25.72
CA ASN A 758 64.48 3.72 25.61
C ASN A 758 65.64 2.78 25.90
N ASP A 759 66.53 2.66 24.93
CA ASP A 759 67.66 1.74 24.96
C ASP A 759 68.91 2.44 25.52
N ILE A 760 69.55 1.83 26.51
CA ILE A 760 70.76 2.39 27.16
C ILE A 760 71.90 1.39 27.05
N TYR A 761 73.00 1.79 26.41
CA TYR A 761 74.19 0.95 26.23
C TYR A 761 75.23 1.26 27.32
N LYS A 762 75.79 0.22 27.95
CA LYS A 762 76.91 0.30 28.90
C LYS A 762 78.07 -0.59 28.47
N SER A 763 79.19 -0.53 29.18
CA SER A 763 80.37 -1.33 28.84
C SER A 763 80.16 -2.85 28.93
N ASP A 764 79.45 -3.31 29.95
CA ASP A 764 79.23 -4.74 30.25
C ASP A 764 77.74 -5.16 30.31
N ALA A 765 76.83 -4.22 30.08
CA ALA A 765 75.39 -4.41 30.20
C ALA A 765 74.60 -3.60 29.16
N PHE A 766 73.37 -4.03 28.89
CA PHE A 766 72.38 -3.30 28.12
C PHE A 766 71.14 -3.08 28.99
N TYR A 767 70.46 -1.95 28.88
CA TYR A 767 69.21 -1.73 29.62
C TYR A 767 68.07 -1.39 28.68
N PHE A 768 66.95 -2.11 28.84
CA PHE A 768 65.67 -1.66 28.34
C PHE A 768 64.98 -0.83 29.42
N ASN A 769 64.70 0.43 29.13
CA ASN A 769 63.84 1.27 29.96
C ASN A 769 62.48 1.43 29.26
N PHE A 770 61.49 0.64 29.67
CA PHE A 770 60.14 0.72 29.15
C PHE A 770 59.34 1.78 29.89
N THR A 771 58.73 2.69 29.13
CA THR A 771 57.76 3.66 29.64
C THR A 771 56.37 3.20 29.24
N ILE A 772 55.53 2.91 30.24
CA ILE A 772 54.18 2.37 30.10
C ILE A 772 53.17 3.44 30.53
N SER A 773 52.18 3.72 29.68
CA SER A 773 51.10 4.69 29.95
C SER A 773 49.72 4.12 29.62
N ALA A 774 48.70 4.57 30.34
CA ALA A 774 47.30 4.23 30.06
C ALA A 774 46.73 5.13 28.95
N LYS A 775 45.91 4.58 28.03
CA LYS A 775 45.32 5.35 26.91
C LYS A 775 43.88 5.82 27.15
N TYR A 776 43.00 4.90 27.55
CA TYR A 776 41.54 5.13 27.55
C TYR A 776 40.95 5.16 28.96
N GLU A 777 41.40 4.27 29.83
CA GLU A 777 41.00 4.22 31.23
C GLU A 777 42.18 3.94 32.15
N PRO A 778 42.09 4.30 33.45
CA PRO A 778 43.17 4.03 34.38
C PRO A 778 43.51 2.55 34.49
N LEU A 779 44.80 2.24 34.50
CA LEU A 779 45.31 0.87 34.55
C LEU A 779 46.14 0.64 35.80
N HIS A 780 45.95 -0.51 36.43
CA HIS A 780 46.82 -1.00 37.48
C HIS A 780 47.79 -2.03 36.90
N VAL A 781 49.06 -1.66 36.78
CA VAL A 781 50.11 -2.61 36.38
C VAL A 781 50.52 -3.43 37.59
N VAL A 782 50.39 -4.75 37.48
CA VAL A 782 50.69 -5.72 38.55
C VAL A 782 52.15 -6.12 38.49
N ASP A 783 52.64 -6.53 37.33
CA ASP A 783 54.06 -6.85 37.12
C ASP A 783 54.51 -6.63 35.68
N THR A 784 55.82 -6.54 35.50
CA THR A 784 56.49 -6.62 34.20
C THR A 784 57.59 -7.66 34.25
N LYS A 785 57.66 -8.48 33.20
CA LYS A 785 58.67 -9.53 33.06
C LYS A 785 59.27 -9.49 31.66
N LEU A 786 60.57 -9.69 31.55
CA LEU A 786 61.28 -9.76 30.28
C LEU A 786 61.94 -11.12 30.14
N CYS A 787 61.63 -11.82 29.05
CA CYS A 787 62.20 -13.15 28.75
C CYS A 787 62.98 -13.09 27.44
N CYS A 788 64.11 -13.79 27.32
CA CYS A 788 64.86 -13.89 26.06
C CYS A 788 64.54 -15.20 25.36
N ASN A 789 64.48 -15.20 24.03
CA ASN A 789 64.37 -16.42 23.23
C ASN A 789 65.56 -17.39 23.40
N VAL A 790 66.68 -16.93 23.98
CA VAL A 790 67.86 -17.72 24.31
C VAL A 790 68.21 -17.52 25.80
N GLU A 791 67.38 -18.06 26.69
CA GLU A 791 67.48 -17.86 28.16
C GLU A 791 68.87 -18.15 28.76
N SER A 792 69.63 -19.09 28.19
CA SER A 792 70.96 -19.46 28.71
C SER A 792 72.08 -18.46 28.38
N LYS A 793 71.80 -17.40 27.61
CA LYS A 793 72.82 -16.47 27.11
C LYS A 793 72.93 -15.18 27.93
N TYR A 794 71.83 -14.75 28.54
CA TYR A 794 71.76 -13.47 29.26
C TYR A 794 71.26 -13.66 30.68
N GLU A 795 71.90 -12.97 31.61
CA GLU A 795 71.36 -12.71 32.94
C GLU A 795 70.50 -11.45 32.82
N ILE A 796 69.20 -11.58 33.09
CA ILE A 796 68.23 -10.47 33.07
C ILE A 796 67.86 -10.17 34.52
N THR A 797 68.16 -8.96 34.97
CA THR A 797 67.85 -8.50 36.32
C THR A 797 66.98 -7.26 36.29
N GLU A 798 66.18 -7.09 37.34
CA GLU A 798 65.23 -5.99 37.54
C GLU A 798 64.02 -6.03 36.59
N GLY A 799 62.90 -5.51 37.07
CA GLY A 799 61.58 -5.45 36.48
C GLY A 799 60.67 -4.72 37.47
N TYR A 800 59.39 -4.53 37.14
CA TYR A 800 58.43 -3.92 38.05
C TYR A 800 57.55 -5.00 38.68
N GLU A 801 57.41 -4.95 40.01
CA GLU A 801 56.38 -5.69 40.74
C GLU A 801 55.66 -4.72 41.67
N ALA A 802 54.33 -4.70 41.59
CA ALA A 802 53.49 -3.85 42.41
C ALA A 802 53.60 -4.23 43.90
N GLY A 803 53.99 -3.27 44.74
CA GLY A 803 53.92 -3.39 46.19
C GLY A 803 52.52 -3.14 46.74
N ASP A 804 52.34 -3.23 48.07
CA ASP A 804 51.04 -3.01 48.73
C ASP A 804 50.46 -1.58 48.56
N ALA A 805 51.24 -0.63 48.05
CA ALA A 805 50.87 0.79 47.88
C ALA A 805 50.93 1.29 46.42
N SER A 806 50.93 0.42 45.42
CA SER A 806 51.00 0.82 44.00
C SER A 806 49.72 1.56 43.54
N SER A 807 49.89 2.73 42.92
CA SER A 807 48.82 3.55 42.35
C SER A 807 48.42 3.11 40.93
N PHE A 808 47.27 3.61 40.45
CA PHE A 808 46.85 3.44 39.06
C PHE A 808 47.61 4.41 38.15
N LEU A 809 47.83 4.03 36.90
CA LEU A 809 48.23 4.94 35.84
C LEU A 809 47.00 5.73 35.37
N GLU A 810 46.91 7.00 35.74
CA GLU A 810 45.79 7.88 35.39
C GLU A 810 45.85 8.41 33.94
N VAL A 811 44.71 8.90 33.44
CA VAL A 811 44.54 9.51 32.11
C VAL A 811 43.99 10.93 32.32
N PRO A 812 44.49 11.99 31.62
CA PRO A 812 45.43 11.99 30.50
C PRO A 812 46.90 11.83 30.92
N GLU A 813 47.77 11.40 29.97
CA GLU A 813 49.18 10.93 30.03
C GLU A 813 50.21 11.70 30.92
N VAL A 814 49.86 12.06 32.16
CA VAL A 814 50.77 12.77 33.08
C VAL A 814 51.59 11.77 33.91
N GLU A 815 51.05 10.57 34.17
CA GLU A 815 51.73 9.52 34.92
C GLU A 815 52.16 8.36 34.01
N ASN A 816 53.46 8.06 34.04
CA ASN A 816 54.05 6.95 33.31
C ASN A 816 54.78 6.02 34.27
N LEU A 817 54.61 4.71 34.09
CA LEU A 817 55.40 3.71 34.79
C LEU A 817 56.70 3.44 34.03
N GLN A 818 57.84 3.57 34.71
CA GLN A 818 59.12 3.11 34.17
C GLN A 818 59.43 1.71 34.68
N SER A 819 59.69 0.81 33.74
CA SER A 819 60.12 -0.56 34.02
C SER A 819 61.51 -0.78 33.41
N PHE A 820 62.51 -0.92 34.27
CA PHE A 820 63.90 -1.11 33.88
C PHE A 820 64.27 -2.59 33.91
N PHE A 821 64.94 -3.06 32.86
CA PHE A 821 65.54 -4.39 32.79
C PHE A 821 67.02 -4.25 32.42
N GLN A 822 67.91 -4.75 33.26
CA GLN A 822 69.33 -4.88 32.97
C GLN A 822 69.60 -6.25 32.33
N ILE A 823 70.32 -6.26 31.21
CA ILE A 823 70.70 -7.45 30.45
C ILE A 823 72.22 -7.54 30.46
N LYS A 824 72.75 -8.60 31.06
CA LYS A 824 74.18 -8.92 31.05
C LYS A 824 74.45 -10.21 30.28
N PRO A 825 75.44 -10.25 29.39
CA PRO A 825 75.71 -11.46 28.62
C PRO A 825 76.59 -12.41 29.46
N ILE A 826 76.14 -13.65 29.65
CA ILE A 826 76.89 -14.70 30.38
C ILE A 826 78.11 -15.14 29.57
N GLN A 827 78.02 -15.07 28.24
CA GLN A 827 79.12 -15.29 27.28
C GLN A 827 79.55 -13.94 26.66
N LYS A 828 80.83 -13.77 26.25
CA LYS A 828 81.46 -12.48 25.91
C LYS A 828 80.88 -11.65 24.72
N ALA A 829 79.64 -11.84 24.27
CA ALA A 829 79.05 -10.99 23.22
C ALA A 829 77.51 -10.95 23.19
N PHE A 830 76.95 -9.75 23.06
CA PHE A 830 75.56 -9.51 22.64
C PHE A 830 75.33 -9.91 21.17
N SER A 831 74.09 -10.23 20.78
CA SER A 831 73.66 -10.47 19.39
C SER A 831 72.36 -9.74 19.09
N TYR A 832 72.34 -9.01 17.96
CA TYR A 832 71.18 -8.28 17.46
C TYR A 832 70.08 -9.18 16.87
N LYS A 833 70.34 -10.49 16.73
CA LYS A 833 69.33 -11.49 16.33
C LYS A 833 68.53 -12.03 17.51
N ASP A 834 68.97 -11.73 18.73
CA ASP A 834 68.34 -12.23 19.93
C ASP A 834 67.12 -11.35 20.23
N CYS A 835 66.01 -11.99 20.58
CA CYS A 835 64.71 -11.35 20.74
C CYS A 835 64.26 -11.48 22.19
N PHE A 836 63.74 -10.39 22.74
CA PHE A 836 63.29 -10.28 24.11
C PHE A 836 61.79 -10.00 24.12
N SER A 837 61.05 -10.76 24.90
CA SER A 837 59.60 -10.62 25.01
C SER A 837 59.26 -9.95 26.34
N LEU A 838 58.77 -8.71 26.27
CA LEU A 838 58.22 -8.00 27.42
C LEU A 838 56.78 -8.47 27.62
N SER A 839 56.48 -8.93 28.82
CA SER A 839 55.11 -9.17 29.27
C SER A 839 54.74 -8.21 30.39
N VAL A 840 53.60 -7.52 30.21
CA VAL A 840 53.02 -6.61 31.19
C VAL A 840 51.71 -7.22 31.69
N SER A 841 51.63 -7.52 32.98
CA SER A 841 50.40 -7.99 33.62
C SER A 841 49.68 -6.80 34.23
N TYR A 842 48.40 -6.60 33.91
CA TYR A 842 47.65 -5.41 34.32
C TYR A 842 46.15 -5.68 34.46
N VAL A 843 45.46 -4.79 35.17
CA VAL A 843 44.01 -4.80 35.35
C VAL A 843 43.47 -3.41 35.04
N SER A 844 42.37 -3.31 34.31
CA SER A 844 41.72 -2.03 34.06
C SER A 844 40.76 -1.66 35.19
N LEU A 845 40.52 -0.36 35.42
CA LEU A 845 39.61 0.12 36.46
C LEU A 845 38.20 -0.48 36.27
N SER A 846 37.67 -0.45 35.05
CA SER A 846 36.36 -1.04 34.75
C SER A 846 36.31 -2.54 35.02
N GLY A 847 37.30 -3.32 34.56
CA GLY A 847 37.37 -4.76 34.79
C GLY A 847 37.41 -5.12 36.27
N MET A 848 38.18 -4.34 37.04
CA MET A 848 38.29 -4.51 38.49
C MET A 848 36.98 -4.20 39.23
N VAL A 849 36.33 -3.07 38.91
CA VAL A 849 35.05 -2.68 39.51
C VAL A 849 33.96 -3.68 39.13
N ASN A 850 33.91 -4.09 37.86
CA ASN A 850 32.97 -5.08 37.36
C ASN A 850 33.10 -6.43 38.10
N ASP A 851 34.32 -6.92 38.28
CA ASP A 851 34.60 -8.14 39.06
C ASP A 851 34.10 -8.02 40.51
N TYR A 852 34.34 -6.88 41.16
CA TYR A 852 33.89 -6.61 42.52
C TYR A 852 32.36 -6.58 42.63
N LEU A 853 31.69 -5.78 41.80
CA LEU A 853 30.23 -5.66 41.81
C LEU A 853 29.55 -7.01 41.54
N THR A 854 30.10 -7.77 40.59
CA THR A 854 29.59 -9.11 40.26
C THR A 854 29.74 -10.07 41.44
N GLN A 855 30.86 -10.06 42.15
CA GLN A 855 31.04 -10.89 43.34
C GLN A 855 30.12 -10.47 44.49
N LYS A 856 29.92 -9.16 44.68
CA LYS A 856 29.11 -8.60 45.76
C LYS A 856 27.62 -8.88 45.60
N PHE A 857 27.07 -8.65 44.41
CA PHE A 857 25.63 -8.76 44.16
C PHE A 857 25.19 -10.11 43.58
N PHE A 858 26.08 -10.79 42.84
CA PHE A 858 25.80 -12.04 42.13
C PHE A 858 26.73 -13.19 42.53
N GLY A 859 27.26 -13.15 43.76
CA GLY A 859 28.01 -14.25 44.37
C GLY A 859 27.20 -15.54 44.54
N ARG A 860 27.86 -16.61 45.01
CA ARG A 860 27.26 -17.97 45.13
C ARG A 860 26.01 -18.03 46.02
N ASP A 861 25.86 -17.08 46.94
CA ASP A 861 24.77 -17.05 47.92
C ASP A 861 23.61 -16.09 47.53
N SER A 862 23.65 -15.50 46.33
CA SER A 862 22.61 -14.57 45.87
C SER A 862 21.41 -15.32 45.25
N ASN A 863 20.19 -14.97 45.70
CA ASN A 863 18.93 -15.44 45.10
C ASN A 863 18.80 -15.02 43.62
N PHE A 864 19.59 -14.02 43.18
CA PHE A 864 19.60 -13.51 41.81
C PHE A 864 20.81 -13.99 41.00
N SER A 865 21.53 -15.01 41.45
CA SER A 865 22.70 -15.58 40.75
C SER A 865 22.44 -15.99 39.30
N HIS A 866 21.20 -16.35 38.94
CA HIS A 866 20.79 -16.63 37.56
C HIS A 866 20.87 -15.40 36.63
N LEU A 867 20.82 -14.18 37.17
CA LEU A 867 20.95 -12.93 36.41
C LEU A 867 22.41 -12.56 36.11
N LYS A 868 23.38 -13.25 36.74
CA LYS A 868 24.82 -12.94 36.66
C LYS A 868 25.31 -12.78 35.21
N HIS A 869 24.90 -13.67 34.32
CA HIS A 869 25.34 -13.61 32.92
C HIS A 869 24.79 -12.39 32.21
N ILE A 870 23.51 -12.04 32.41
CA ILE A 870 22.89 -10.85 31.81
C ILE A 870 23.54 -9.59 32.38
N TRP A 871 23.82 -9.59 33.69
CA TRP A 871 24.58 -8.54 34.36
C TRP A 871 25.95 -8.31 33.71
N GLU A 872 26.77 -9.35 33.55
CA GLU A 872 28.11 -9.26 32.95
C GLU A 872 28.08 -8.89 31.46
N SER A 873 27.18 -9.49 30.68
CA SER A 873 27.21 -9.41 29.21
C SER A 873 26.43 -8.23 28.61
N GLN A 874 25.45 -7.69 29.32
CA GLN A 874 24.56 -6.64 28.79
C GLN A 874 24.54 -5.39 29.65
N ILE A 875 24.58 -5.53 30.98
CA ILE A 875 24.37 -4.40 31.90
C ILE A 875 25.69 -3.71 32.20
N LEU A 876 26.70 -4.45 32.67
CA LEU A 876 28.02 -3.90 32.99
C LEU A 876 28.72 -3.27 31.79
N THR A 877 28.51 -3.81 30.58
CA THR A 877 29.07 -3.25 29.33
C THR A 877 28.52 -1.86 28.99
N GLN A 878 27.41 -1.46 29.60
CA GLN A 878 26.75 -0.17 29.36
C GLN A 878 27.00 0.83 30.49
N ILE A 879 27.68 0.44 31.58
CA ILE A 879 27.89 1.28 32.74
C ILE A 879 29.22 2.03 32.63
N GLU A 880 29.18 3.34 32.86
CA GLU A 880 30.37 4.17 32.99
C GLU A 880 30.53 4.63 34.45
N TYR A 881 31.77 4.64 34.95
CA TYR A 881 32.07 4.95 36.34
C TYR A 881 32.70 6.35 36.53
N HIS A 882 32.32 7.03 37.61
CA HIS A 882 32.98 8.26 38.05
C HIS A 882 34.37 7.97 38.65
N LYS A 883 35.40 8.12 37.81
CA LYS A 883 36.82 7.93 38.20
C LYS A 883 37.22 8.75 39.44
N SER A 884 36.82 10.02 39.50
CA SER A 884 37.18 10.91 40.61
C SER A 884 36.51 10.53 41.94
N GLN A 885 35.34 9.89 41.92
CA GLN A 885 34.68 9.40 43.13
C GLN A 885 35.40 8.17 43.69
N PHE A 886 35.87 7.30 42.80
CA PHE A 886 36.67 6.15 43.19
C PHE A 886 38.02 6.58 43.79
N PHE A 887 38.80 7.41 43.11
CA PHE A 887 40.14 7.78 43.60
C PHE A 887 40.15 8.68 44.84
N ASN A 888 39.20 9.61 44.97
CA ASN A 888 39.19 10.55 46.11
C ASN A 888 38.46 10.00 47.33
N TYR A 889 37.45 9.14 47.14
CA TYR A 889 36.53 8.72 48.20
C TYR A 889 36.32 7.20 48.28
N ASN A 890 37.08 6.40 47.51
CA ASN A 890 36.92 4.94 47.45
C ASN A 890 35.47 4.48 47.23
N THR A 891 34.71 5.26 46.46
CA THR A 891 33.27 5.08 46.24
C THR A 891 33.00 4.80 44.77
N ILE A 892 32.32 3.69 44.47
CA ILE A 892 31.89 3.32 43.12
C ILE A 892 30.58 4.05 42.83
N LYS A 893 30.60 4.96 41.86
CA LYS A 893 29.43 5.71 41.41
C LYS A 893 29.33 5.69 39.89
N ILE A 894 28.14 5.53 39.35
CA ILE A 894 27.93 5.58 37.89
C ILE A 894 27.80 7.01 37.38
N SER A 895 28.36 7.29 36.20
CA SER A 895 28.33 8.60 35.56
C SER A 895 27.20 8.77 34.57
N ASN A 896 26.76 7.68 33.93
CA ASN A 896 25.73 7.68 32.90
C ASN A 896 24.36 7.22 33.45
N TYR A 897 23.84 7.95 34.44
CA TYR A 897 22.57 7.61 35.09
C TYR A 897 21.35 8.11 34.30
N ASP A 898 20.54 7.18 33.80
CA ASP A 898 19.22 7.43 33.21
C ASP A 898 18.22 6.36 33.66
N ARG A 899 17.54 6.62 34.77
CA ARG A 899 16.56 5.69 35.35
C ARG A 899 15.40 5.36 34.40
N PRO A 900 14.71 6.33 33.77
CA PRO A 900 13.62 6.03 32.84
C PRO A 900 14.04 5.13 31.66
N GLN A 901 15.20 5.40 31.06
CA GLN A 901 15.71 4.59 29.96
C GLN A 901 16.09 3.18 30.44
N PHE A 902 16.77 3.09 31.58
CA PHE A 902 17.18 1.82 32.18
C PHE A 902 15.96 0.97 32.58
N GLU A 903 14.94 1.55 33.18
CA GLU A 903 13.69 0.87 33.54
C GLU A 903 12.99 0.28 32.31
N LYS A 904 12.87 1.07 31.23
CA LYS A 904 12.30 0.59 29.96
C LYS A 904 13.12 -0.57 29.37
N GLN A 905 14.44 -0.56 29.54
CA GLN A 905 15.31 -1.64 29.09
C GLN A 905 15.15 -2.89 29.97
N MET A 906 15.08 -2.75 31.29
CA MET A 906 14.87 -3.86 32.22
C MET A 906 13.50 -4.52 32.01
N GLN A 907 12.45 -3.73 31.75
CA GLN A 907 11.11 -4.24 31.42
C GLN A 907 11.08 -5.10 30.14
N LYS A 908 11.98 -4.84 29.19
CA LYS A 908 12.15 -5.64 27.97
C LYS A 908 12.92 -6.93 28.21
N ILE A 909 13.95 -6.88 29.05
CA ILE A 909 14.86 -8.01 29.28
C ILE A 909 14.25 -9.00 30.28
N PHE A 910 13.62 -8.51 31.34
CA PHE A 910 13.13 -9.34 32.43
C PHE A 910 11.61 -9.53 32.39
N PRO A 911 11.14 -10.78 32.49
CA PRO A 911 9.71 -11.06 32.58
C PRO A 911 9.14 -10.73 33.97
N ASN A 912 9.92 -10.94 35.04
CA ASN A 912 9.46 -10.84 36.42
C ASN A 912 9.73 -9.45 37.02
N GLU A 913 8.69 -8.84 37.61
CA GLU A 913 8.80 -7.54 38.31
C GLU A 913 9.86 -7.56 39.42
N SER A 914 9.97 -8.67 40.18
CA SER A 914 10.98 -8.81 41.24
C SER A 914 12.43 -8.67 40.75
N SER A 915 12.72 -9.12 39.53
CA SER A 915 14.05 -9.00 38.94
C SER A 915 14.30 -7.59 38.42
N ILE A 916 13.27 -6.92 37.89
CA ILE A 916 13.32 -5.52 37.47
C ILE A 916 13.59 -4.64 38.69
N ASP A 917 12.80 -4.79 39.76
CA ASP A 917 12.93 -4.00 40.99
C ASP A 917 14.31 -4.17 41.62
N TYR A 918 14.83 -5.40 41.66
CA TYR A 918 16.19 -5.65 42.16
C TYR A 918 17.25 -4.91 41.32
N MET A 919 17.15 -4.98 39.99
CA MET A 919 18.07 -4.29 39.09
C MET A 919 17.97 -2.77 39.18
N LEU A 920 16.76 -2.22 39.30
CA LEU A 920 16.54 -0.79 39.51
C LEU A 920 17.15 -0.31 40.82
N ASN A 921 16.93 -1.04 41.92
CA ASN A 921 17.51 -0.72 43.22
C ASN A 921 19.05 -0.80 43.20
N LEU A 922 19.62 -1.78 42.50
CA LEU A 922 21.07 -1.85 42.29
C LEU A 922 21.60 -0.63 41.51
N TYR A 923 20.91 -0.24 40.45
CA TYR A 923 21.27 0.92 39.63
C TYR A 923 21.18 2.23 40.42
N GLU A 924 20.14 2.38 41.26
CA GLU A 924 19.99 3.49 42.22
C GLU A 924 21.11 3.48 43.27
N THR A 925 21.44 2.31 43.84
CA THR A 925 22.54 2.17 44.81
C THR A 925 23.88 2.60 44.20
N LEU A 926 24.14 2.22 42.94
CA LEU A 926 25.32 2.64 42.21
C LEU A 926 25.29 4.12 41.84
N PHE A 927 24.12 4.73 41.68
CA PHE A 927 23.99 6.17 41.49
C PHE A 927 24.23 6.93 42.79
N ASP A 928 23.72 6.47 43.92
CA ASP A 928 23.93 7.11 45.23
C ASP A 928 25.41 7.05 45.63
N GLY A 929 26.05 5.90 45.40
CA GLY A 929 27.47 5.67 45.61
C GLY A 929 27.69 4.50 46.57
N LEU A 930 28.45 3.51 46.11
CA LEU A 930 28.76 2.31 46.87
C LEU A 930 30.19 2.38 47.43
N GLU A 931 30.33 2.44 48.74
CA GLU A 931 31.65 2.38 49.40
C GLU A 931 32.30 1.00 49.20
N VAL A 932 33.58 1.02 48.86
CA VAL A 932 34.41 -0.17 48.73
C VAL A 932 34.95 -0.57 50.10
N GLU A 933 34.81 -1.85 50.45
CA GLU A 933 35.24 -2.39 51.75
C GLU A 933 36.76 -2.26 51.93
N GLU A 934 37.21 -1.78 53.11
CA GLU A 934 38.63 -1.48 53.40
C GLU A 934 39.58 -2.68 53.24
N ASP A 935 39.08 -3.91 53.43
CA ASP A 935 39.84 -5.15 53.29
C ASP A 935 40.00 -5.62 51.83
N PHE A 936 39.41 -4.91 50.86
CA PHE A 936 39.45 -5.30 49.46
C PHE A 936 40.77 -4.91 48.79
N ASN A 937 41.78 -5.76 48.93
CA ASN A 937 43.08 -5.57 48.27
C ASN A 937 43.03 -6.02 46.79
N PHE A 938 43.06 -5.03 45.90
CA PHE A 938 43.03 -5.21 44.45
C PHE A 938 44.31 -5.85 43.86
N SER A 939 45.48 -5.67 44.48
CA SER A 939 46.75 -6.17 43.96
C SER A 939 47.02 -7.65 44.29
N LYS A 940 46.39 -8.21 45.33
CA LYS A 940 46.65 -9.59 45.80
C LYS A 940 45.69 -10.67 45.29
N ARG A 941 44.52 -10.32 44.75
CA ARG A 941 43.62 -11.34 44.17
C ARG A 941 43.98 -11.58 42.72
N LYS A 942 44.14 -12.85 42.33
CA LYS A 942 44.09 -13.28 40.91
C LYS A 942 42.69 -12.93 40.37
N ALA A 943 42.50 -11.68 39.98
CA ALA A 943 41.25 -11.19 39.43
C ALA A 943 40.91 -11.99 38.17
N GLN A 944 39.63 -12.26 37.93
CA GLN A 944 39.21 -12.82 36.64
C GLN A 944 39.50 -11.83 35.50
N ALA A 945 39.59 -10.53 35.84
CA ALA A 945 39.98 -9.44 34.97
C ALA A 945 41.49 -9.25 34.73
N LEU A 946 42.39 -10.12 35.25
CA LEU A 946 43.83 -9.99 34.98
C LEU A 946 44.12 -10.19 33.49
N LYS A 947 44.68 -9.15 32.86
CA LYS A 947 45.13 -9.17 31.48
C LYS A 947 46.65 -9.24 31.42
N LYS A 948 47.18 -9.81 30.33
CA LYS A 948 48.62 -9.88 30.04
C LYS A 948 48.87 -9.43 28.62
N LEU A 949 49.62 -8.35 28.43
CA LEU A 949 50.06 -7.89 27.11
C LEU A 949 51.51 -8.32 26.89
N THR A 950 51.78 -8.98 25.77
CA THR A 950 53.13 -9.44 25.40
C THR A 950 53.54 -8.80 24.07
N LEU A 951 54.76 -8.27 24.03
CA LEU A 951 55.38 -7.71 22.83
C LEU A 951 56.86 -8.08 22.75
N SER A 952 57.38 -8.18 21.55
CA SER A 952 58.79 -8.49 21.32
C SER A 952 59.59 -7.23 21.01
N VAL A 953 60.78 -7.15 21.59
CA VAL A 953 61.81 -6.15 21.28
C VAL A 953 63.13 -6.85 20.98
N THR A 954 64.00 -6.20 20.23
CA THR A 954 65.36 -6.66 19.96
C THR A 954 66.35 -5.62 20.46
N ILE A 955 67.58 -6.05 20.76
CA ILE A 955 68.66 -5.10 21.01
C ILE A 955 69.04 -4.49 19.65
N PRO A 956 68.90 -3.18 19.45
CA PRO A 956 69.23 -2.56 18.18
C PRO A 956 70.72 -2.79 17.84
N PRO A 957 71.07 -3.10 16.58
CA PRO A 957 72.46 -3.29 16.21
C PRO A 957 73.22 -1.95 16.33
N PRO A 958 74.42 -1.91 16.92
CA PRO A 958 75.18 -0.67 17.15
C PRO A 958 75.88 -0.16 15.88
N ILE A 959 75.23 -0.25 14.72
CA ILE A 959 75.82 0.07 13.40
C ILE A 959 76.35 1.52 13.38
N ASN A 960 75.75 2.40 14.19
CA ASN A 960 76.15 3.81 14.34
C ASN A 960 76.51 4.23 15.77
N ASN A 961 76.39 3.33 16.76
CA ASN A 961 76.60 3.68 18.17
C ASN A 961 78.02 3.32 18.61
N VAL A 962 78.80 4.33 19.01
CA VAL A 962 80.12 4.12 19.62
C VAL A 962 80.01 4.45 21.09
N VAL A 963 80.25 3.45 21.93
CA VAL A 963 80.28 3.60 23.39
C VAL A 963 81.71 3.95 23.83
N PHE A 964 81.86 5.08 24.50
CA PHE A 964 83.11 5.48 25.16
C PHE A 964 82.96 5.39 26.67
N SER A 965 83.81 4.61 27.34
CA SER A 965 83.92 4.67 28.80
C SER A 965 84.94 5.74 29.19
N ILE A 966 84.54 6.67 30.05
CA ILE A 966 85.30 7.82 30.50
C ILE A 966 85.54 7.70 32.00
N GLU A 967 86.79 7.74 32.40
CA GLU A 967 87.24 7.66 33.79
C GLU A 967 88.12 8.88 34.08
N MET A 968 87.79 9.62 35.14
CA MET A 968 88.63 10.69 35.65
C MET A 968 89.12 10.32 37.05
N THR A 969 90.43 10.38 37.22
CA THR A 969 91.11 10.02 38.47
C THR A 969 92.02 11.16 38.88
N LEU A 970 91.83 11.69 40.10
CA LEU A 970 92.82 12.59 40.68
C LEU A 970 94.08 11.80 41.01
N ASP A 971 95.24 12.46 40.94
CA ASP A 971 96.51 11.87 41.37
C ASP A 971 96.36 11.26 42.78
N GLU A 972 96.92 10.06 43.00
CA GLU A 972 96.77 9.28 44.23
C GLU A 972 97.08 10.11 45.49
N THR A 973 97.97 11.10 45.37
CA THR A 973 98.33 12.02 46.45
C THR A 973 97.17 12.89 46.99
N TYR A 974 96.12 13.09 46.20
CA TYR A 974 94.92 13.89 46.53
C TYR A 974 93.64 13.07 46.65
N THR A 975 93.65 11.79 46.26
CA THR A 975 92.49 10.90 46.38
C THR A 975 91.98 10.81 47.83
N GLY A 976 90.68 11.06 48.03
CA GLY A 976 90.03 11.05 49.35
C GLY A 976 90.30 12.28 50.25
N LYS A 977 91.02 13.30 49.78
CA LYS A 977 91.24 14.56 50.52
C LYS A 977 90.30 15.67 50.05
N THR A 978 89.98 16.58 50.96
CA THR A 978 89.24 17.80 50.64
C THR A 978 90.14 18.76 49.86
N LEU A 979 89.69 19.18 48.67
CA LEU A 979 90.43 20.13 47.83
C LEU A 979 90.17 21.57 48.31
N ILE A 980 91.07 22.49 48.00
CA ILE A 980 90.98 23.91 48.37
C ILE A 980 90.65 24.73 47.11
N VAL A 981 89.69 25.65 47.22
CA VAL A 981 89.36 26.59 46.12
C VAL A 981 90.59 27.36 45.65
N GLY A 982 90.83 27.35 44.34
CA GLY A 982 91.92 28.09 43.67
C GLY A 982 93.24 27.33 43.54
N GLU A 983 93.40 26.14 44.15
CA GLU A 983 94.60 25.33 43.98
C GLU A 983 94.54 24.40 42.75
N PRO A 984 95.66 24.18 42.03
CA PRO A 984 95.71 23.26 40.90
C PRO A 984 95.93 21.80 41.33
N TYR A 985 95.05 20.92 40.86
CA TYR A 985 95.12 19.47 41.11
C TYR A 985 95.27 18.69 39.80
N SER A 986 96.23 17.76 39.75
CA SER A 986 96.43 16.89 38.57
C SER A 986 95.39 15.77 38.51
N CYS A 987 94.78 15.62 37.35
CA CYS A 987 93.77 14.62 37.04
C CYS A 987 94.14 13.88 35.75
N THR A 988 94.03 12.55 35.77
CA THR A 988 94.20 11.70 34.61
C THR A 988 92.83 11.32 34.06
N LEU A 989 92.58 11.75 32.82
CA LEU A 989 91.41 11.41 32.02
C LEU A 989 91.74 10.21 31.14
N LYS A 990 91.03 9.10 31.35
CA LYS A 990 91.15 7.88 30.54
C LYS A 990 89.85 7.64 29.79
N ILE A 991 89.96 7.57 28.47
CA ILE A 991 88.84 7.33 27.56
C ILE A 991 89.11 6.02 26.82
N CYS A 992 88.19 5.06 26.92
CA CYS A 992 88.28 3.80 26.19
C CYS A 992 87.10 3.65 25.22
N LYS A 993 87.40 3.40 23.94
CA LYS A 993 86.43 3.07 22.90
C LYS A 993 86.09 1.59 23.00
N GLN A 994 84.82 1.26 23.23
CA GLN A 994 84.39 -0.11 23.45
C GLN A 994 83.61 -0.65 22.25
N PHE A 995 84.25 -1.54 21.47
CA PHE A 995 83.67 -2.14 20.26
C PHE A 995 83.45 -3.66 20.37
N GLN A 996 84.16 -4.34 21.28
CA GLN A 996 84.24 -5.80 21.28
C GLN A 996 83.12 -6.51 22.06
N ALA A 997 82.51 -5.85 23.06
CA ALA A 997 81.44 -6.43 23.88
C ALA A 997 80.11 -6.65 23.12
N TRP A 998 79.92 -5.95 22.01
CA TRP A 998 78.65 -5.85 21.28
C TRP A 998 78.60 -6.67 19.97
N GLY A 999 79.37 -7.76 19.90
CA GLY A 999 79.28 -8.72 18.78
C GLY A 999 79.79 -8.18 17.45
N GLY A 1000 80.91 -7.44 17.49
CA GLY A 1000 81.47 -6.63 16.40
C GLY A 1000 81.33 -7.20 14.99
N LEU A 1001 80.55 -6.50 14.16
CA LEU A 1001 80.85 -6.42 12.74
C LEU A 1001 82.16 -5.65 12.61
N LYS A 1002 83.26 -6.33 12.28
CA LYS A 1002 84.48 -5.62 11.84
C LYS A 1002 84.12 -4.82 10.59
N LEU A 1003 83.77 -3.56 10.76
CA LEU A 1003 83.77 -2.59 9.68
C LEU A 1003 85.24 -2.37 9.32
N GLU A 1004 85.71 -3.10 8.32
CA GLU A 1004 86.97 -2.81 7.66
C GLU A 1004 86.87 -1.36 7.13
N ASN A 1005 87.71 -0.48 7.67
CA ASN A 1005 87.82 0.97 7.39
C ASN A 1005 86.93 1.92 8.21
N ASN A 1006 87.16 2.02 9.51
CA ASN A 1006 86.86 3.27 10.24
C ASN A 1006 88.07 3.73 11.05
N SER A 1007 89.00 4.42 10.39
CA SER A 1007 89.94 5.36 11.01
C SER A 1007 89.20 6.64 11.44
N SER A 1008 88.05 6.50 12.08
CA SER A 1008 87.23 7.61 12.53
C SER A 1008 87.95 8.27 13.70
N ILE A 1009 88.47 9.46 13.46
CA ILE A 1009 89.07 10.30 14.49
C ILE A 1009 87.92 10.98 15.23
N TYR A 1010 87.86 10.83 16.55
CA TYR A 1010 86.90 11.55 17.39
C TYR A 1010 87.59 12.70 18.08
N GLN A 1011 86.88 13.80 18.29
CA GLN A 1011 87.36 14.94 19.05
C GLN A 1011 86.71 14.93 20.43
N CYS A 1012 87.54 14.89 21.46
CA CYS A 1012 87.13 15.12 22.84
C CYS A 1012 87.30 16.60 23.18
N GLU A 1013 86.28 17.19 23.78
CA GLU A 1013 86.31 18.54 24.31
C GLU A 1013 85.80 18.54 25.75
N LEU A 1014 86.65 19.03 26.65
CA LEU A 1014 86.35 19.28 28.06
C LEU A 1014 85.64 20.62 28.20
N ASP A 1015 84.58 20.67 29.02
CA ASP A 1015 83.87 21.89 29.40
C ASP A 1015 83.21 22.64 28.21
N LYS A 1016 82.54 21.88 27.33
CA LYS A 1016 81.86 22.43 26.12
C LYS A 1016 80.55 23.18 26.42
N GLY A 1017 80.08 23.16 27.67
CA GLY A 1017 78.86 23.85 28.10
C GLY A 1017 79.17 25.25 28.64
N ALA A 1018 78.36 26.25 28.30
CA ALA A 1018 78.50 27.64 28.74
C ALA A 1018 78.22 27.88 30.25
N GLY A 1019 78.54 26.93 31.15
CA GLY A 1019 78.03 26.98 32.52
C GLY A 1019 78.73 26.15 33.61
N SER A 1020 79.88 25.49 33.40
CA SER A 1020 80.61 24.91 34.54
C SER A 1020 81.50 25.98 35.21
N GLU A 1021 80.88 26.90 35.95
CA GLU A 1021 81.61 27.86 36.81
C GLU A 1021 82.26 27.18 38.04
N GLU A 1022 82.30 25.84 38.06
CA GLU A 1022 82.78 25.03 39.18
C GLU A 1022 84.28 24.73 39.06
N TRP A 1023 84.80 24.59 37.83
CA TRP A 1023 86.19 24.20 37.57
C TRP A 1023 86.86 25.07 36.52
N LEU A 1024 88.10 25.49 36.79
CA LEU A 1024 89.01 26.01 35.78
C LEU A 1024 89.93 24.86 35.33
N VAL A 1025 89.72 24.39 34.11
CA VAL A 1025 90.53 23.33 33.50
C VAL A 1025 91.76 23.97 32.83
N SER A 1026 92.96 23.46 33.14
CA SER A 1026 94.22 23.86 32.50
C SER A 1026 94.90 22.63 31.89
N GLY A 1027 95.45 22.76 30.66
CA GLY A 1027 95.99 21.65 29.87
C GLY A 1027 95.30 21.48 28.51
N LEU A 1028 95.32 20.26 27.97
CA LEU A 1028 94.71 19.89 26.68
C LEU A 1028 93.18 19.84 26.78
N LYS A 1029 92.50 20.97 26.54
CA LYS A 1029 91.03 21.07 26.59
C LYS A 1029 90.33 20.39 25.39
N LYS A 1030 91.01 20.32 24.25
CA LYS A 1030 90.54 19.64 23.04
C LYS A 1030 91.62 18.73 22.51
N PHE A 1031 91.30 17.47 22.26
CA PHE A 1031 92.24 16.50 21.70
C PHE A 1031 91.53 15.41 20.89
N GLU A 1032 92.28 14.75 20.02
CA GLU A 1032 91.78 13.68 19.16
C GLU A 1032 91.94 12.30 19.81
N ILE A 1033 90.88 11.49 19.76
CA ILE A 1033 90.86 10.09 20.13
C ILE A 1033 91.04 9.28 18.84
N ARG A 1034 92.22 8.65 18.70
CA ARG A 1034 92.58 7.82 17.53
C ARG A 1034 92.66 6.33 17.84
N ASN A 1035 92.95 5.99 19.09
CA ASN A 1035 93.16 4.62 19.55
C ASN A 1035 91.99 4.15 20.43
N ASP A 1036 91.89 2.83 20.63
CA ASP A 1036 90.89 2.23 21.50
C ASP A 1036 91.02 2.68 22.97
N MET A 1037 92.19 3.16 23.38
CA MET A 1037 92.41 3.77 24.69
C MET A 1037 93.24 5.04 24.53
N THR A 1038 92.76 6.14 25.10
CA THR A 1038 93.43 7.44 25.11
C THR A 1038 93.48 7.96 26.55
N THR A 1039 94.67 8.31 27.02
CA THR A 1039 94.89 8.86 28.37
C THR A 1039 95.50 10.25 28.26
N VAL A 1040 94.89 11.22 28.93
CA VAL A 1040 95.31 12.64 28.91
C VAL A 1040 95.37 13.15 30.34
N ASN A 1041 96.45 13.86 30.69
CA ASN A 1041 96.57 14.53 31.97
C ASN A 1041 96.08 15.98 31.85
N VAL A 1042 95.20 16.38 32.76
CA VAL A 1042 94.65 17.73 32.87
C VAL A 1042 94.77 18.23 34.30
N THR A 1043 94.85 19.54 34.48
CA THR A 1043 94.88 20.17 35.80
C THR A 1043 93.53 20.81 36.07
N LEU A 1044 92.90 20.45 37.18
CA LEU A 1044 91.62 20.98 37.63
C LEU A 1044 91.84 21.96 38.78
N ILE A 1045 91.30 23.17 38.67
CA ILE A 1045 91.32 24.18 39.73
C ILE A 1045 89.87 24.46 40.13
N PRO A 1046 89.42 24.11 41.35
CA PRO A 1046 88.05 24.36 41.74
C PRO A 1046 87.82 25.85 42.03
N ILE A 1047 86.71 26.39 41.55
CA ILE A 1047 86.35 27.82 41.66
C ILE A 1047 85.27 28.03 42.74
N LYS A 1048 84.52 26.98 43.11
CA LYS A 1048 83.45 27.02 44.12
C LYS A 1048 83.71 26.02 45.25
N ARG A 1049 83.20 26.33 46.44
CA ARG A 1049 83.19 25.41 47.60
C ARG A 1049 81.97 24.50 47.52
N GLY A 1050 82.08 23.28 48.03
CA GLY A 1050 80.97 22.32 48.12
C GLY A 1050 81.30 20.96 47.52
N TYR A 1051 80.26 20.20 47.21
CA TYR A 1051 80.34 18.92 46.52
C TYR A 1051 80.31 19.18 45.02
N LEU A 1052 81.47 19.20 44.38
CA LEU A 1052 81.58 19.43 42.94
C LEU A 1052 81.59 18.10 42.20
N ARG A 1053 80.90 18.05 41.06
CA ARG A 1053 81.06 16.94 40.10
C ARG A 1053 82.28 17.18 39.24
N PHE A 1054 82.85 16.13 38.67
CA PHE A 1054 83.89 16.29 37.66
C PHE A 1054 83.38 17.09 36.44
N PRO A 1055 84.26 17.79 35.69
CA PRO A 1055 83.87 18.56 34.51
C PRO A 1055 83.18 17.75 33.42
N ASP A 1056 82.23 18.36 32.71
CA ASP A 1056 81.54 17.73 31.57
C ASP A 1056 82.51 17.44 30.42
N ILE A 1057 82.40 16.24 29.84
CA ILE A 1057 83.16 15.81 28.67
C ILE A 1057 82.22 15.53 27.52
N SER A 1058 82.54 16.11 26.37
CA SER A 1058 81.83 15.85 25.12
C SER A 1058 82.76 15.19 24.10
N ILE A 1059 82.27 14.13 23.45
CA ILE A 1059 82.98 13.46 22.37
C ILE A 1059 82.13 13.61 21.11
N SER A 1060 82.72 14.13 20.04
CA SER A 1060 82.08 14.30 18.72
C SER A 1060 82.95 13.74 17.60
N PRO A 1061 82.40 13.33 16.45
CA PRO A 1061 83.21 12.95 15.29
C PRO A 1061 84.05 14.15 14.82
N SER A 1062 85.28 13.94 14.36
CA SER A 1062 86.11 15.01 13.78
C SER A 1062 85.66 15.32 12.34
N GLU A 1063 85.21 16.55 12.08
CA GLU A 1063 84.89 17.06 10.74
C GLU A 1063 86.17 17.41 9.96
N SER A 1064 86.97 16.42 9.60
CA SER A 1064 88.17 16.64 8.79
C SER A 1064 88.34 15.62 7.66
N LEU A 1065 87.26 15.34 6.92
CA LEU A 1065 87.30 14.75 5.58
C LEU A 1065 86.05 15.23 4.84
N ASN A 1066 86.18 16.29 4.03
CA ASN A 1066 85.40 16.60 2.81
C ASN A 1066 85.46 18.11 2.53
N ASN A 1067 86.60 18.58 2.00
CA ASN A 1067 86.66 19.88 1.36
C ASN A 1067 87.41 19.77 0.03
N THR A 1068 86.81 19.03 -0.92
CA THR A 1068 87.06 19.21 -2.36
C THR A 1068 85.85 18.72 -3.17
N ASN A 1069 85.37 19.61 -4.06
CA ASN A 1069 84.51 19.39 -5.22
C ASN A 1069 82.98 19.28 -5.01
N ALA A 1070 82.36 20.46 -4.94
CA ALA A 1070 80.99 20.67 -5.40
C ALA A 1070 80.93 20.65 -6.93
N ASN A 1071 80.11 19.76 -7.51
CA ASN A 1071 79.20 20.04 -8.63
C ASN A 1071 78.52 18.74 -9.15
N ALA A 1072 77.20 18.82 -9.32
CA ALA A 1072 76.32 18.09 -10.23
C ALA A 1072 75.19 17.21 -9.63
N SER A 1073 73.97 17.66 -9.95
CA SER A 1073 72.73 16.91 -10.24
C SER A 1073 71.99 16.16 -9.13
N THR A 1074 70.84 16.75 -8.81
CA THR A 1074 69.59 16.20 -8.30
C THR A 1074 69.26 14.76 -8.73
N ALA A 1075 69.30 13.85 -7.76
CA ALA A 1075 68.41 12.70 -7.64
C ALA A 1075 68.23 12.42 -6.14
N SER A 1076 66.98 12.50 -5.68
CA SER A 1076 66.59 12.28 -4.28
C SER A 1076 66.74 10.80 -3.91
N LEU A 1077 67.94 10.45 -3.48
CA LEU A 1077 68.23 9.34 -2.58
C LEU A 1077 68.39 9.94 -1.19
N ASN A 1078 67.38 9.77 -0.33
CA ASN A 1078 67.49 10.01 1.11
C ASN A 1078 68.36 8.91 1.72
N HIS A 1079 69.67 8.93 1.42
CA HIS A 1079 70.65 8.46 2.39
C HIS A 1079 70.92 9.66 3.30
N THR A 1080 70.14 9.74 4.39
CA THR A 1080 70.59 10.45 5.59
C THR A 1080 71.99 9.94 5.90
N ALA A 1081 72.99 10.81 5.83
CA ALA A 1081 74.27 10.56 6.47
C ALA A 1081 73.95 10.37 7.96
N GLU A 1082 73.84 9.11 8.40
CA GLU A 1082 73.56 8.78 9.79
C GLU A 1082 74.74 9.28 10.61
N VAL A 1083 74.51 10.37 11.33
CA VAL A 1083 75.43 10.85 12.36
C VAL A 1083 75.60 9.70 13.35
N SER A 1084 76.83 9.21 13.51
CA SER A 1084 77.14 8.21 14.53
C SER A 1084 76.69 8.74 15.90
N LYS A 1085 75.71 8.09 16.53
CA LYS A 1085 75.23 8.46 17.87
C LYS A 1085 76.31 8.03 18.86
N ILE A 1086 76.98 8.98 19.47
CA ILE A 1086 78.06 8.70 20.43
C ILE A 1086 77.43 8.56 21.81
N GLU A 1087 77.62 7.41 22.45
CA GLU A 1087 77.20 7.19 23.83
C GLU A 1087 78.43 7.24 24.74
N THR A 1088 78.33 7.99 25.83
CA THR A 1088 79.40 8.14 26.82
C THR A 1088 78.98 7.56 28.16
N GLU A 1089 79.75 6.61 28.64
CA GLU A 1089 79.63 6.05 29.98
C GLU A 1089 80.70 6.70 30.88
N PHE A 1090 80.28 7.48 31.86
CA PHE A 1090 81.18 8.01 32.86
C PHE A 1090 81.24 7.06 34.05
N LEU A 1091 82.40 6.45 34.30
CA LEU A 1091 82.56 5.44 35.35
C LEU A 1091 82.52 6.06 36.77
N ASN A 1092 82.90 7.33 36.91
CA ASN A 1092 83.07 8.00 38.21
C ASN A 1092 82.12 9.22 38.37
N ILE A 1093 80.98 9.25 37.67
CA ILE A 1093 80.12 10.46 37.56
C ILE A 1093 79.48 10.91 38.89
N ASN A 1094 79.39 9.99 39.85
CA ASN A 1094 78.76 10.21 41.17
C ASN A 1094 79.78 10.46 42.29
N ASP A 1095 81.07 10.46 41.97
CA ASP A 1095 82.10 10.78 42.96
C ASP A 1095 82.11 12.29 43.17
N ASN A 1096 81.43 12.73 44.23
CA ASN A 1096 81.44 14.14 44.63
C ASN A 1096 82.82 14.48 45.22
N ILE A 1097 83.49 15.44 44.60
CA ILE A 1097 84.76 15.97 45.10
C ILE A 1097 84.43 17.07 46.11
N ILE A 1098 84.89 16.87 47.35
CA ILE A 1098 84.65 17.85 48.41
C ILE A 1098 85.69 18.96 48.28
N VAL A 1099 85.22 20.21 48.11
CA VAL A 1099 86.06 21.41 48.04
C VAL A 1099 85.71 22.38 49.17
N VAL A 1100 86.72 22.90 49.88
CA VAL A 1100 86.59 23.90 50.96
C VAL A 1100 87.25 25.24 50.67
#